data_AF-A0ABD3QLV7-F1
#
_entry.id   AF-A0ABD3QLV7-F1
#
_cell.length_a   1.000
_cell.length_b   1.000
_cell.length_c   1.000
_cell.angle_alpha   90.00
_cell.angle_beta   90.00
_cell.angle_gamma   90.00
#
_symmetry.space_group_name_H-M   'P 1'
#
loop_
_entity.id
_entity.type
_entity.pdbx_description
1 polymer ?
#
loop_
_entity_poly.entity_id
_entity_poly.type
_entity_poly.pdbx_seq_one_letter_code
_entity_poly.pdbx_strand_id
1 'polypeptide(L)'
;MKFAPFLLPILAAAASQEDSFNYPQRLTHSALTNANKGNDILLSALSQDGLVSITSIPNFSTLKQAVLRHFASCLVDRDAAQGQKSVVFQDGTTRRSFAFATEDIASAMEDLPSTSSCEAFASSLVPFRAAVDAVVEAFARRLSAEMGSSLTQPLLTGARRDEGPSSWNTVVEVVKAGEYLDHFHSYQKLDDREDKTIDFHVDQGLFLAFTPGTMLDSSSQGVAGLSDGFSVRDLSGREYELMFDEGDDLVFMLGDGVNQYINNKLTMDVSAKGLYATPHALTLKTYQDPSLSRVWFGRMILPPQDALVPSSGDATTFGQIRRDIIQHFANSDKSMVGIGCSSPKFEIGLHGVSSFSRDLQEEGHGIDASMCAEDELFCWFRCMPLADHNLTTTTCLERNLQLQCVNPRGQVLPDGKQHGDFFPACTNSTDPVTAYPLIEQQDNLTCPELWEDFVALDNAYDHIANLTLPGGADTKLMWSVTGDNKIKARLVHNDVFGWLAMGFADPDGILNGMCGGQILLATPYGTANYSPATGLDNSTDAMIGTYVIDSNETAFRYWSFPIESEEAMSTVADFDTDDCSTAISFESNHINGQEFNVNGTDEMIWAANSADYFVGYHGPFSRMRFTVDWRSGDVTPYAAPEEEGNDEESHSDDSTSTESGVTVDVNEIASGLTDTNGDASDSVETTEEESGATDSEVSESVETKEAKSGSSCYNNYAVALVLSVVVASFGIVM
;
A
#
# COMPACT_ATOMS: atom_id res chain seq x y z
N MET A 1 -11.27 -78.93 11.60
CA MET A 1 -10.31 -78.10 10.85
C MET A 1 -10.60 -76.65 11.19
N LYS A 2 -9.62 -75.98 11.81
CA LYS A 2 -9.69 -74.59 12.26
C LYS A 2 -9.21 -73.70 11.10
N PHE A 3 -9.97 -72.68 10.72
CA PHE A 3 -9.46 -71.59 9.90
C PHE A 3 -9.05 -70.45 10.84
N ALA A 4 -7.75 -70.13 10.82
CA ALA A 4 -7.17 -69.00 11.53
C ALA A 4 -7.35 -67.71 10.71
N PRO A 5 -7.61 -66.56 11.34
CA PRO A 5 -7.59 -65.28 10.64
C PRO A 5 -6.14 -64.80 10.48
N PHE A 6 -5.81 -64.38 9.27
CA PHE A 6 -4.57 -63.67 8.95
C PHE A 6 -4.63 -62.26 9.55
N LEU A 7 -3.73 -61.95 10.48
CA LEU A 7 -3.43 -60.58 10.91
C LEU A 7 -2.41 -60.01 9.91
N LEU A 8 -2.80 -58.99 9.14
CA LEU A 8 -1.85 -58.14 8.42
C LEU A 8 -1.19 -57.17 9.43
N PRO A 9 0.14 -57.03 9.44
CA PRO A 9 0.80 -55.99 10.21
C PRO A 9 0.63 -54.66 9.48
N ILE A 10 0.01 -53.68 10.15
CA ILE A 10 0.07 -52.27 9.74
C ILE A 10 1.46 -51.78 10.12
N LEU A 11 2.36 -51.68 9.14
CA LEU A 11 3.58 -50.90 9.27
C LEU A 11 3.18 -49.42 9.17
N ALA A 12 3.14 -48.74 10.32
CA ALA A 12 3.16 -47.28 10.34
C ALA A 12 4.55 -46.84 9.87
N ALA A 13 4.66 -46.43 8.60
CA ALA A 13 5.77 -45.61 8.15
C ALA A 13 5.57 -44.23 8.77
N ALA A 14 6.32 -43.91 9.82
CA ALA A 14 6.54 -42.54 10.21
C ALA A 14 7.34 -41.90 9.08
N ALA A 15 6.65 -41.19 8.17
CA ALA A 15 7.32 -40.26 7.29
C ALA A 15 7.85 -39.13 8.18
N SER A 16 9.16 -39.12 8.39
CA SER A 16 9.85 -37.90 8.81
C SER A 16 9.59 -36.87 7.72
N GLN A 17 8.81 -35.84 8.04
CA GLN A 17 8.70 -34.63 7.24
C GLN A 17 10.10 -33.99 7.29
N GLU A 18 10.93 -34.24 6.26
CA GLU A 18 12.11 -33.41 6.05
C GLU A 18 11.59 -31.99 5.80
N ASP A 19 12.04 -31.03 6.61
CA ASP A 19 11.82 -29.60 6.39
C ASP A 19 12.44 -29.23 5.03
N SER A 20 11.63 -29.28 3.97
CA SER A 20 12.05 -28.81 2.65
C SER A 20 12.08 -27.29 2.70
N PHE A 21 13.26 -26.72 2.95
CA PHE A 21 13.51 -25.29 2.83
C PHE A 21 13.11 -24.81 1.41
N ASN A 22 12.38 -23.69 1.34
CA ASN A 22 11.94 -23.12 0.07
C ASN A 22 13.03 -22.19 -0.48
N TYR A 23 13.79 -22.67 -1.47
CA TYR A 23 14.77 -21.85 -2.19
C TYR A 23 14.18 -21.37 -3.52
N PRO A 24 14.56 -20.18 -4.02
CA PRO A 24 14.17 -19.74 -5.35
C PRO A 24 14.74 -20.68 -6.41
N GLN A 25 14.05 -20.83 -7.54
CA GLN A 25 14.63 -21.49 -8.71
C GLN A 25 15.91 -20.78 -9.14
N ARG A 26 16.96 -21.55 -9.47
CA ARG A 26 18.32 -21.02 -9.69
C ARG A 26 18.79 -21.22 -11.12
N LEU A 27 19.43 -20.19 -11.66
CA LEU A 27 20.07 -20.21 -12.96
C LEU A 27 21.48 -19.62 -12.85
N THR A 28 22.51 -20.38 -13.20
CA THR A 28 23.88 -19.83 -13.17
C THR A 28 24.04 -18.71 -14.21
N HIS A 29 24.89 -17.72 -13.95
CA HIS A 29 25.23 -16.64 -14.90
C HIS A 29 25.71 -17.18 -16.26
N SER A 30 26.44 -18.31 -16.24
CA SER A 30 26.87 -18.99 -17.47
C SER A 30 25.70 -19.58 -18.27
N ALA A 31 24.64 -20.04 -17.60
CA ALA A 31 23.44 -20.57 -18.23
C ALA A 31 22.52 -19.45 -18.73
N LEU A 32 22.45 -18.33 -17.98
CA LEU A 32 21.76 -17.10 -18.40
C LEU A 32 22.28 -16.60 -19.76
N THR A 33 23.60 -16.51 -19.90
CA THR A 33 24.28 -15.97 -21.09
C THR A 33 24.37 -16.93 -22.27
N ASN A 34 24.22 -18.24 -22.07
CA ASN A 34 24.31 -19.25 -23.14
C ASN A 34 22.95 -19.91 -23.43
N ALA A 35 22.22 -19.38 -24.42
CA ALA A 35 20.90 -19.88 -24.85
C ALA A 35 20.87 -21.35 -25.32
N ASN A 36 22.03 -21.97 -25.60
CA ASN A 36 22.14 -23.35 -26.09
C ASN A 36 22.25 -24.42 -24.98
N LYS A 37 22.21 -24.04 -23.69
CA LYS A 37 22.16 -24.99 -22.58
C LYS A 37 20.74 -25.02 -22.01
N GLY A 38 20.08 -26.14 -22.24
CA GLY A 38 18.65 -26.36 -22.01
C GLY A 38 18.16 -26.07 -20.60
N ASN A 39 17.04 -25.38 -20.56
CA ASN A 39 15.77 -25.71 -19.92
C ASN A 39 14.99 -24.40 -19.82
N ASP A 40 13.67 -24.46 -19.94
CA ASP A 40 12.76 -23.33 -19.74
C ASP A 40 12.73 -22.88 -18.26
N ILE A 41 13.83 -23.02 -17.50
CA ILE A 41 13.92 -22.70 -16.08
C ILE A 41 13.61 -21.21 -15.88
N LEU A 42 14.15 -20.33 -16.73
CA LEU A 42 13.91 -18.90 -16.60
C LEU A 42 12.41 -18.60 -16.74
N LEU A 43 11.82 -18.89 -17.91
CA LEU A 43 10.40 -18.64 -18.13
C LEU A 43 9.51 -19.41 -17.14
N SER A 44 9.84 -20.66 -16.79
CA SER A 44 9.06 -21.44 -15.81
C SER A 44 9.08 -20.81 -14.42
N ALA A 45 10.24 -20.37 -13.93
CA ALA A 45 10.36 -19.72 -12.63
C ALA A 45 9.60 -18.38 -12.60
N LEU A 46 9.76 -17.58 -13.65
CA LEU A 46 9.06 -16.30 -13.79
C LEU A 46 7.54 -16.45 -14.01
N SER A 47 7.08 -17.57 -14.59
CA SER A 47 5.65 -17.85 -14.75
C SER A 47 5.00 -18.43 -13.49
N GLN A 48 5.76 -19.15 -12.65
CA GLN A 48 5.20 -19.86 -11.49
C GLN A 48 5.38 -19.09 -10.18
N ASP A 49 6.59 -18.61 -9.94
CA ASP A 49 6.96 -17.93 -8.70
C ASP A 49 7.12 -16.42 -8.92
N GLY A 50 7.24 -16.00 -10.19
CA GLY A 50 7.52 -14.62 -10.57
C GLY A 50 8.93 -14.17 -10.22
N LEU A 51 9.80 -15.10 -9.81
CA LEU A 51 11.15 -14.80 -9.39
C LEU A 51 12.15 -15.90 -9.74
N VAL A 52 13.41 -15.53 -9.91
CA VAL A 52 14.52 -16.44 -10.19
C VAL A 52 15.80 -15.90 -9.57
N SER A 53 16.64 -16.77 -9.01
CA SER A 53 17.97 -16.37 -8.54
C SER A 53 19.04 -16.67 -9.58
N ILE A 54 19.88 -15.66 -9.87
CA ILE A 54 21.08 -15.82 -10.69
C ILE A 54 22.30 -16.00 -9.78
N THR A 55 23.00 -17.12 -9.97
CA THR A 55 24.16 -17.52 -9.15
C THR A 55 25.42 -17.66 -9.99
N SER A 56 26.56 -17.91 -9.34
CA SER A 56 27.88 -18.01 -9.98
C SER A 56 28.25 -16.75 -10.77
N ILE A 57 27.87 -15.57 -10.26
CA ILE A 57 28.18 -14.28 -10.89
C ILE A 57 29.63 -13.91 -10.55
N PRO A 58 30.50 -13.68 -11.55
CA PRO A 58 31.91 -13.41 -11.31
C PRO A 58 32.15 -12.25 -10.32
N ASN A 59 32.89 -12.52 -9.24
CA ASN A 59 33.26 -11.56 -8.18
C ASN A 59 32.09 -10.88 -7.44
N PHE A 60 30.84 -11.31 -7.66
CA PHE A 60 29.67 -10.59 -7.16
C PHE A 60 29.56 -10.61 -5.64
N SER A 61 29.84 -11.75 -5.00
CA SER A 61 29.88 -11.87 -3.54
C SER A 61 30.81 -10.84 -2.89
N THR A 62 32.03 -10.71 -3.42
CA THR A 62 33.03 -9.75 -2.94
C THR A 62 32.56 -8.31 -3.14
N LEU A 63 31.96 -8.00 -4.29
CA LEU A 63 31.41 -6.67 -4.58
C LEU A 63 30.22 -6.33 -3.66
N LYS A 64 29.30 -7.27 -3.46
CA LYS A 64 28.16 -7.15 -2.54
C LYS A 64 28.63 -6.86 -1.12
N GLN A 65 29.60 -7.63 -0.61
CA GLN A 65 30.15 -7.39 0.73
C GLN A 65 30.84 -6.03 0.83
N ALA A 66 31.63 -5.64 -0.18
CA ALA A 66 32.33 -4.36 -0.19
C ALA A 66 31.36 -3.16 -0.16
N VAL A 67 30.30 -3.19 -0.97
CA VAL A 67 29.32 -2.09 -1.01
C VAL A 67 28.43 -2.08 0.24
N LEU A 68 27.98 -3.23 0.74
CA LEU A 68 27.03 -3.26 1.86
C LEU A 68 27.71 -2.98 3.21
N ARG A 69 28.96 -3.42 3.44
CA ARG A 69 29.65 -3.33 4.74
C ARG A 69 29.63 -1.93 5.37
N HIS A 70 29.82 -0.89 4.58
CA HIS A 70 29.90 0.49 5.08
C HIS A 70 28.59 1.27 4.92
N PHE A 71 27.57 0.64 4.32
CA PHE A 71 26.33 1.29 3.96
C PHE A 71 25.51 1.74 5.18
N ALA A 72 25.29 0.84 6.15
CA ALA A 72 24.50 1.14 7.35
C ALA A 72 25.10 2.33 8.13
N SER A 73 26.42 2.35 8.33
CA SER A 73 27.12 3.44 9.00
C SER A 73 27.05 4.75 8.20
N CYS A 74 27.20 4.69 6.87
CA CYS A 74 27.06 5.88 6.04
C CYS A 74 25.66 6.52 6.15
N LEU A 75 24.59 5.71 6.23
CA LEU A 75 23.25 6.26 6.42
C LEU A 75 23.05 6.93 7.77
N VAL A 76 23.65 6.37 8.83
CA VAL A 76 23.65 7.00 10.16
C VAL A 76 24.37 8.34 10.12
N ASP A 77 25.55 8.40 9.51
CA ASP A 77 26.32 9.64 9.34
C ASP A 77 25.54 10.69 8.54
N ARG A 78 24.84 10.26 7.48
CA ARG A 78 24.01 11.13 6.64
C ARG A 78 22.81 11.69 7.40
N ASP A 79 22.08 10.84 8.11
CA ASP A 79 20.93 11.27 8.89
C ASP A 79 21.36 12.24 10.03
N ALA A 80 22.55 12.03 10.61
CA ALA A 80 23.14 12.96 11.59
C ALA A 80 23.53 14.31 10.96
N ALA A 81 24.05 14.31 9.73
CA ALA A 81 24.52 15.52 9.04
C ALA A 81 23.40 16.35 8.38
N GLN A 82 22.33 15.70 7.91
CA GLN A 82 21.30 16.32 7.06
C GLN A 82 19.88 16.31 7.68
N GLY A 83 19.74 15.86 8.93
CA GLY A 83 18.45 15.64 9.58
C GLY A 83 17.88 14.25 9.29
N GLN A 84 17.07 13.74 10.21
CA GLN A 84 16.60 12.37 10.24
C GLN A 84 15.66 12.07 9.04
N LYS A 85 16.16 11.33 8.03
CA LYS A 85 15.39 10.83 6.88
C LYS A 85 15.00 9.35 7.05
N SER A 86 14.67 8.95 8.27
CA SER A 86 14.26 7.57 8.59
C SER A 86 12.74 7.45 8.67
N VAL A 87 12.21 6.29 8.26
CA VAL A 87 10.80 5.92 8.44
C VAL A 87 10.71 4.87 9.53
N VAL A 88 9.75 5.00 10.46
CA VAL A 88 9.42 3.98 11.45
C VAL A 88 8.17 3.24 10.99
N PHE A 89 8.23 1.90 10.98
CA PHE A 89 7.10 1.03 10.64
C PHE A 89 6.23 0.74 11.88
N GLN A 90 5.04 0.18 11.64
CA GLN A 90 4.09 -0.20 12.71
C GLN A 90 4.66 -1.23 13.69
N ASP A 91 5.61 -2.07 13.24
CA ASP A 91 6.31 -3.04 14.09
C ASP A 91 7.51 -2.45 14.85
N GLY A 92 7.66 -1.11 14.84
CA GLY A 92 8.77 -0.40 15.47
C GLY A 92 10.08 -0.44 14.68
N THR A 93 10.12 -1.10 13.52
CA THR A 93 11.33 -1.12 12.68
C THR A 93 11.64 0.26 12.15
N THR A 94 12.87 0.73 12.35
CA THR A 94 13.39 1.94 11.72
C THR A 94 14.08 1.60 10.40
N ARG A 95 13.64 2.19 9.30
CA ARG A 95 14.26 2.09 7.97
C ARG A 95 14.90 3.39 7.55
N ARG A 96 16.17 3.31 7.17
CA ARG A 96 16.92 4.38 6.50
C ARG A 96 17.12 3.99 5.03
N SER A 97 16.91 4.95 4.13
CA SER A 97 16.95 4.69 2.68
C SER A 97 17.89 5.63 1.96
N PHE A 98 18.57 5.10 0.94
CA PHE A 98 19.29 5.88 -0.07
C PHE A 98 18.86 5.37 -1.43
N ALA A 99 18.19 6.23 -2.20
CA ALA A 99 17.64 5.87 -3.49
C ALA A 99 17.93 6.96 -4.52
N PHE A 100 18.23 6.56 -5.75
CA PHE A 100 18.58 7.48 -6.82
C PHE A 100 18.30 6.85 -8.19
N ALA A 101 18.02 7.69 -9.19
CA ALA A 101 17.97 7.25 -10.58
C ALA A 101 19.38 6.92 -11.06
N THR A 102 19.52 5.90 -11.90
CA THR A 102 20.84 5.38 -12.30
C THR A 102 21.70 6.40 -13.01
N GLU A 103 21.07 7.31 -13.75
CA GLU A 103 21.70 8.40 -14.49
C GLU A 103 22.22 9.52 -13.56
N ASP A 104 21.67 9.63 -12.35
CA ASP A 104 21.95 10.69 -11.38
C ASP A 104 22.97 10.29 -10.31
N ILE A 105 23.71 9.19 -10.50
CA ILE A 105 24.65 8.68 -9.48
C ILE A 105 25.67 9.74 -9.03
N ALA A 106 26.17 10.58 -9.93
CA ALA A 106 27.13 11.62 -9.57
C ALA A 106 26.54 12.61 -8.55
N SER A 107 25.32 13.10 -8.82
CA SER A 107 24.59 13.97 -7.89
C SER A 107 24.28 13.25 -6.58
N ALA A 108 23.85 11.99 -6.64
CA ALA A 108 23.53 11.21 -5.45
C ALA A 108 24.77 10.96 -4.56
N MET A 109 25.96 10.85 -5.15
CA MET A 109 27.22 10.71 -4.42
C MET A 109 27.68 12.03 -3.80
N GLU A 110 27.40 13.18 -4.44
CA GLU A 110 27.69 14.51 -3.87
C GLU A 110 26.83 14.79 -2.62
N ASP A 111 25.63 14.22 -2.55
CA ASP A 111 24.73 14.31 -1.39
C ASP A 111 25.19 13.49 -0.19
N LEU A 112 26.24 12.66 -0.31
CA LEU A 112 26.76 11.88 0.82
C LEU A 112 27.76 12.72 1.65
N PRO A 113 27.72 12.62 2.99
CA PRO A 113 28.74 13.25 3.85
C PRO A 113 30.15 12.75 3.53
N SER A 114 31.14 13.62 3.72
CA SER A 114 32.57 13.25 3.63
C SER A 114 33.05 12.52 4.90
N THR A 115 32.45 11.36 5.18
CA THR A 115 32.90 10.45 6.24
C THR A 115 33.57 9.21 5.64
N SER A 116 34.43 8.55 6.42
CA SER A 116 35.13 7.35 5.95
C SER A 116 34.18 6.22 5.54
N SER A 117 33.03 6.10 6.21
CA SER A 117 32.00 5.12 5.88
C SER A 117 31.34 5.41 4.53
N CYS A 118 31.00 6.68 4.26
CA CYS A 118 30.39 7.10 3.00
C CYS A 118 31.37 7.09 1.83
N GLU A 119 32.62 7.48 2.03
CA GLU A 119 33.68 7.37 1.01
C GLU A 119 33.95 5.90 0.63
N ALA A 120 33.98 4.99 1.62
CA ALA A 120 34.14 3.56 1.37
C ALA A 120 32.95 2.96 0.63
N PHE A 121 31.71 3.31 1.01
CA PHE A 121 30.50 2.94 0.28
C PHE A 121 30.53 3.45 -1.17
N ALA A 122 30.80 4.75 -1.36
CA ALA A 122 30.86 5.42 -2.65
C ALA A 122 31.90 4.76 -3.60
N SER A 123 33.09 4.43 -3.09
CA SER A 123 34.14 3.78 -3.89
C SER A 123 33.79 2.37 -4.35
N SER A 124 32.94 1.65 -3.61
CA SER A 124 32.52 0.29 -3.92
C SER A 124 31.25 0.23 -4.78
N LEU A 125 30.51 1.34 -4.87
CA LEU A 125 29.22 1.41 -5.55
C LEU A 125 29.32 1.21 -7.06
N VAL A 126 30.25 1.90 -7.74
CA VAL A 126 30.42 1.83 -9.20
C VAL A 126 30.71 0.41 -9.72
N PRO A 127 31.72 -0.33 -9.20
CA PRO A 127 32.00 -1.68 -9.69
C PRO A 127 30.89 -2.68 -9.36
N PHE A 128 30.20 -2.52 -8.22
CA PHE A 128 29.03 -3.34 -7.89
C PHE A 128 27.89 -3.11 -8.89
N ARG A 129 27.55 -1.86 -9.18
CA ARG A 129 26.50 -1.50 -10.16
C ARG A 129 26.82 -2.02 -11.56
N ALA A 130 28.07 -1.92 -11.99
CA ALA A 130 28.49 -2.44 -13.30
C ALA A 130 28.29 -3.96 -13.42
N ALA A 131 28.48 -4.72 -12.32
CA ALA A 131 28.14 -6.14 -12.27
C ALA A 131 26.63 -6.37 -12.37
N VAL A 132 25.81 -5.59 -11.64
CA VAL A 132 24.34 -5.67 -11.72
C VAL A 132 23.85 -5.34 -13.15
N ASP A 133 24.37 -4.28 -13.77
CA ASP A 133 24.05 -3.88 -15.16
C ASP A 133 24.28 -5.02 -16.15
N ALA A 134 25.44 -5.68 -16.06
CA ALA A 134 25.79 -6.79 -16.94
C ALA A 134 24.81 -7.96 -16.81
N VAL A 135 24.38 -8.28 -15.58
CA VAL A 135 23.44 -9.39 -15.34
C VAL A 135 22.01 -9.00 -15.73
N VAL A 136 21.58 -7.76 -15.47
CA VAL A 136 20.27 -7.24 -15.92
C VAL A 136 20.17 -7.27 -17.45
N GLU A 137 21.23 -6.85 -18.16
CA GLU A 137 21.25 -6.93 -19.62
C GLU A 137 21.19 -8.39 -20.11
N ALA A 138 21.95 -9.30 -19.48
CA ALA A 138 21.91 -10.72 -19.82
C ALA A 138 20.52 -11.34 -19.57
N PHE A 139 19.89 -10.98 -18.45
CA PHE A 139 18.52 -11.38 -18.11
C PHE A 139 17.51 -10.88 -19.14
N ALA A 140 17.51 -9.59 -19.46
CA ALA A 140 16.60 -9.01 -20.42
C ALA A 140 16.77 -9.62 -21.83
N ARG A 141 18.02 -9.87 -22.26
CA ARG A 141 18.30 -10.58 -23.52
C ARG A 141 17.75 -11.99 -23.53
N ARG A 142 17.92 -12.73 -22.43
CA ARG A 142 17.43 -14.11 -22.33
C ARG A 142 15.91 -14.17 -22.29
N LEU A 143 15.27 -13.35 -21.47
CA LEU A 143 13.81 -13.23 -21.40
C LEU A 143 13.22 -12.83 -22.75
N SER A 144 13.83 -11.85 -23.42
CA SER A 144 13.44 -11.44 -24.76
C SER A 144 13.55 -12.56 -25.80
N ALA A 145 14.54 -13.44 -25.67
CA ALA A 145 14.71 -14.56 -26.59
C ALA A 145 13.67 -15.66 -26.33
N GLU A 146 13.37 -15.97 -25.07
CA GLU A 146 12.38 -16.98 -24.70
C GLU A 146 10.94 -16.55 -24.98
N MET A 147 10.62 -15.27 -24.83
CA MET A 147 9.28 -14.74 -25.10
C MET A 147 9.06 -14.24 -26.53
N GLY A 148 10.12 -14.13 -27.34
CA GLY A 148 10.09 -13.37 -28.59
C GLY A 148 9.05 -13.85 -29.61
N SER A 149 8.81 -15.16 -29.72
CA SER A 149 7.75 -15.71 -30.58
C SER A 149 6.34 -15.58 -30.01
N SER A 150 6.24 -15.37 -28.70
CA SER A 150 4.97 -15.33 -27.96
C SER A 150 4.41 -13.93 -27.83
N LEU A 151 5.17 -12.88 -28.17
CA LEU A 151 4.79 -11.47 -28.03
C LEU A 151 4.47 -10.81 -29.37
N THR A 152 3.45 -9.97 -29.38
CA THR A 152 3.14 -9.07 -30.50
C THR A 152 4.17 -7.94 -30.59
N GLN A 153 4.40 -7.45 -31.82
CA GLN A 153 5.31 -6.34 -32.09
C GLN A 153 4.57 -5.15 -32.71
N PRO A 154 4.89 -3.90 -32.31
CA PRO A 154 5.84 -3.54 -31.25
C PRO A 154 5.31 -3.91 -29.84
N LEU A 155 6.22 -4.19 -28.91
CA LEU A 155 5.89 -4.46 -27.50
C LEU A 155 5.35 -3.17 -26.85
N LEU A 156 6.07 -2.05 -27.03
CA LEU A 156 5.66 -0.72 -26.60
C LEU A 156 5.84 0.32 -27.70
N THR A 157 5.01 1.37 -27.65
CA THR A 157 5.08 2.54 -28.52
C THR A 157 5.18 3.80 -27.67
N GLY A 158 5.90 4.82 -28.13
CA GLY A 158 6.13 6.06 -27.40
C GLY A 158 5.50 7.29 -28.05
N ALA A 159 5.39 8.37 -27.28
CA ALA A 159 4.63 9.57 -27.65
C ALA A 159 5.42 10.67 -28.41
N ARG A 160 6.67 10.43 -28.84
CA ARG A 160 7.50 11.48 -29.45
C ARG A 160 6.85 12.06 -30.72
N ARG A 161 6.68 13.38 -30.73
CA ARG A 161 5.99 14.12 -31.81
C ARG A 161 6.92 14.57 -32.94
N ASP A 162 8.22 14.67 -32.70
CA ASP A 162 9.12 15.41 -33.59
C ASP A 162 9.91 14.51 -34.58
N GLU A 163 10.04 13.21 -34.30
CA GLU A 163 10.77 12.24 -35.15
C GLU A 163 9.93 10.99 -35.49
N GLY A 164 8.64 10.99 -35.11
CA GLY A 164 7.76 9.83 -35.12
C GLY A 164 7.75 9.09 -33.77
N PRO A 165 6.73 8.24 -33.51
CA PRO A 165 6.62 7.53 -32.25
C PRO A 165 7.80 6.57 -32.08
N SER A 166 8.47 6.63 -30.92
CA SER A 166 9.42 5.60 -30.49
C SER A 166 8.73 4.24 -30.52
N SER A 167 9.41 3.17 -30.92
CA SER A 167 8.86 1.82 -30.85
C SER A 167 9.90 0.86 -30.31
N TRP A 168 9.50 0.04 -29.34
CA TRP A 168 10.33 -1.01 -28.77
C TRP A 168 9.68 -2.36 -29.10
N ASN A 169 10.39 -3.20 -29.84
CA ASN A 169 9.87 -4.44 -30.39
C ASN A 169 10.07 -5.63 -29.45
N THR A 170 10.96 -5.50 -28.48
CA THR A 170 11.42 -6.62 -27.66
C THR A 170 11.56 -6.22 -26.20
N VAL A 171 11.51 -7.20 -25.29
CA VAL A 171 11.70 -6.96 -23.85
C VAL A 171 13.06 -6.31 -23.58
N VAL A 172 14.11 -6.72 -24.28
CA VAL A 172 15.45 -6.14 -24.11
C VAL A 172 15.52 -4.68 -24.58
N GLU A 173 14.79 -4.31 -25.64
CA GLU A 173 14.70 -2.91 -26.09
C GLU A 173 13.97 -2.05 -25.06
N VAL A 174 12.88 -2.56 -24.49
CA VAL A 174 12.11 -1.87 -23.43
C VAL A 174 12.98 -1.67 -22.20
N VAL A 175 13.65 -2.72 -21.70
CA VAL A 175 14.52 -2.63 -20.52
C VAL A 175 15.64 -1.63 -20.77
N LYS A 176 16.35 -1.71 -21.91
CA LYS A 176 17.46 -0.80 -22.21
C LYS A 176 17.09 0.67 -22.32
N ALA A 177 15.85 0.97 -22.70
CA ALA A 177 15.33 2.33 -22.79
C ALA A 177 14.57 2.76 -21.53
N GLY A 178 14.43 1.86 -20.56
CA GLY A 178 13.76 2.08 -19.29
C GLY A 178 14.59 2.91 -18.32
N GLU A 179 13.90 3.50 -17.34
CA GLU A 179 14.55 4.16 -16.21
C GLU A 179 14.89 3.13 -15.12
N TYR A 180 16.07 3.23 -14.53
CA TYR A 180 16.49 2.33 -13.43
C TYR A 180 16.63 3.11 -12.14
N LEU A 181 16.00 2.62 -11.07
CA LEU A 181 16.10 3.20 -9.73
C LEU A 181 16.86 2.25 -8.83
N ASP A 182 17.96 2.74 -8.26
CA ASP A 182 18.72 2.01 -7.25
C ASP A 182 18.17 2.37 -5.86
N HIS A 183 17.90 1.34 -5.06
CA HIS A 183 17.43 1.46 -3.69
C HIS A 183 18.36 0.68 -2.76
N PHE A 184 18.86 1.38 -1.76
CA PHE A 184 19.55 0.77 -0.64
C PHE A 184 18.78 1.07 0.65
N HIS A 185 18.53 0.03 1.43
CA HIS A 185 17.77 0.13 2.67
C HIS A 185 18.56 -0.48 3.83
N SER A 186 18.55 0.21 4.97
CA SER A 186 19.02 -0.31 6.26
C SER A 186 17.84 -0.35 7.21
N TYR A 187 17.57 -1.51 7.79
CA TYR A 187 16.50 -1.74 8.76
C TYR A 187 17.10 -2.10 10.10
N GLN A 188 16.53 -1.53 11.16
CA GLN A 188 16.91 -1.80 12.53
C GLN A 188 15.63 -2.00 13.35
N LYS A 189 15.51 -3.19 13.96
CA LYS A 189 14.36 -3.57 14.79
C LYS A 189 14.83 -3.84 16.21
N LEU A 190 14.52 -2.91 17.11
CA LEU A 190 14.84 -2.98 18.54
C LEU A 190 13.63 -3.40 19.38
N ASP A 191 12.44 -3.14 18.85
CA ASP A 191 11.14 -3.46 19.44
C ASP A 191 10.77 -4.93 19.16
N ASP A 192 10.14 -5.61 20.12
CA ASP A 192 9.74 -7.02 20.07
C ASP A 192 8.34 -7.28 19.48
N ARG A 193 7.68 -6.26 18.93
CA ARG A 193 6.44 -6.43 18.14
C ARG A 193 6.63 -7.43 17.00
N GLU A 194 5.76 -8.45 16.95
CA GLU A 194 5.80 -9.55 15.97
C GLU A 194 5.02 -9.25 14.66
N ASP A 195 4.61 -8.01 14.45
CA ASP A 195 3.90 -7.59 13.24
C ASP A 195 4.79 -7.65 11.98
N LYS A 196 4.17 -7.75 10.80
CA LYS A 196 4.89 -7.67 9.53
C LYS A 196 5.52 -6.28 9.40
N THR A 197 6.83 -6.25 9.17
CA THR A 197 7.57 -5.02 8.89
C THR A 197 7.09 -4.38 7.59
N ILE A 198 6.85 -5.21 6.57
CA ILE A 198 6.24 -4.81 5.30
C ILE A 198 5.22 -5.88 4.92
N ASP A 199 3.97 -5.47 4.73
CA ASP A 199 2.89 -6.34 4.28
C ASP A 199 3.07 -6.86 2.86
N PHE A 200 2.28 -7.86 2.49
CA PHE A 200 2.26 -8.37 1.12
C PHE A 200 1.89 -7.28 0.13
N HIS A 201 2.79 -7.02 -0.81
CA HIS A 201 2.59 -6.09 -1.92
C HIS A 201 3.31 -6.62 -3.16
N VAL A 202 3.01 -6.01 -4.31
CA VAL A 202 3.73 -6.23 -5.57
C VAL A 202 4.43 -4.92 -5.92
N ASP A 203 5.65 -4.98 -6.43
CA ASP A 203 6.40 -3.79 -6.83
C ASP A 203 5.91 -3.21 -8.15
N GLN A 204 6.12 -1.91 -8.34
CA GLN A 204 5.96 -1.25 -9.63
C GLN A 204 7.13 -1.48 -10.55
N GLY A 205 6.92 -1.21 -11.84
CA GLY A 205 7.93 -1.46 -12.85
C GLY A 205 7.89 -2.88 -13.39
N LEU A 206 8.78 -3.16 -14.33
CA LEU A 206 8.83 -4.44 -15.03
C LEU A 206 9.35 -5.54 -14.09
N PHE A 207 10.43 -5.28 -13.37
CA PHE A 207 10.99 -6.19 -12.38
C PHE A 207 11.99 -5.48 -11.49
N LEU A 208 12.29 -6.12 -10.37
CA LEU A 208 13.32 -5.76 -9.41
C LEU A 208 14.50 -6.74 -9.52
N ALA A 209 15.73 -6.23 -9.61
CA ALA A 209 16.94 -7.01 -9.45
C ALA A 209 17.54 -6.70 -8.07
N PHE A 210 17.55 -7.65 -7.14
CA PHE A 210 17.94 -7.41 -5.75
C PHE A 210 18.89 -8.46 -5.20
N THR A 211 19.65 -8.08 -4.18
CA THR A 211 20.46 -9.04 -3.40
C THR A 211 19.71 -9.43 -2.12
N PRO A 212 19.75 -10.69 -1.69
CA PRO A 212 19.18 -11.10 -0.40
C PRO A 212 19.71 -10.23 0.74
N GLY A 213 18.82 -9.91 1.68
CA GLY A 213 19.14 -9.06 2.81
C GLY A 213 20.30 -9.63 3.62
N THR A 214 21.17 -8.76 4.10
CA THR A 214 22.40 -9.14 4.82
C THR A 214 22.37 -8.49 6.19
N MET A 215 22.63 -9.29 7.24
CA MET A 215 22.81 -8.78 8.58
C MET A 215 24.23 -8.25 8.73
N LEU A 216 24.34 -6.98 9.10
CA LEU A 216 25.59 -6.33 9.43
C LEU A 216 25.66 -6.02 10.90
N ASP A 217 26.85 -6.21 11.45
CA ASP A 217 27.23 -5.70 12.76
C ASP A 217 28.08 -4.44 12.55
N SER A 218 27.52 -3.30 12.93
CA SER A 218 28.18 -2.00 12.81
C SER A 218 29.38 -1.85 13.75
N SER A 219 29.47 -2.64 14.82
CA SER A 219 30.59 -2.61 15.78
C SER A 219 31.83 -3.30 15.24
N SER A 220 31.65 -4.42 14.52
CA SER A 220 32.74 -5.18 13.90
C SER A 220 32.94 -4.87 12.42
N GLN A 221 32.03 -4.10 11.81
CA GLN A 221 31.89 -3.96 10.35
C GLN A 221 31.86 -5.33 9.65
N GLY A 222 31.33 -6.33 10.36
CA GLY A 222 31.25 -7.72 9.94
C GLY A 222 29.91 -8.03 9.27
N VAL A 223 29.93 -9.01 8.37
CA VAL A 223 28.71 -9.64 7.86
C VAL A 223 28.36 -10.78 8.82
N ALA A 224 27.24 -10.64 9.53
CA ALA A 224 26.77 -11.62 10.51
C ALA A 224 26.04 -12.81 9.85
N GLY A 225 25.59 -12.65 8.60
CA GLY A 225 24.90 -13.68 7.81
C GLY A 225 23.85 -13.07 6.88
N LEU A 226 23.08 -13.92 6.21
CA LEU A 226 21.88 -13.49 5.49
C LEU A 226 20.72 -13.23 6.47
N SER A 227 19.82 -12.32 6.10
CA SER A 227 18.60 -12.06 6.85
C SER A 227 17.48 -13.01 6.45
N ASP A 228 16.79 -13.56 7.44
CA ASP A 228 15.52 -14.27 7.29
C ASP A 228 14.34 -13.31 7.05
N GLY A 229 13.14 -13.86 6.89
CA GLY A 229 11.87 -13.17 7.00
C GLY A 229 11.31 -12.61 5.69
N PHE A 230 11.94 -12.92 4.55
CA PHE A 230 11.44 -12.54 3.24
C PHE A 230 10.47 -13.59 2.71
N SER A 231 9.19 -13.23 2.61
CA SER A 231 8.12 -14.15 2.21
C SER A 231 7.55 -13.78 0.85
N VAL A 232 7.18 -14.78 0.06
CA VAL A 232 6.54 -14.61 -1.24
C VAL A 232 5.27 -15.43 -1.33
N ARG A 233 4.41 -15.08 -2.28
CA ARG A 233 3.21 -15.84 -2.63
C ARG A 233 3.32 -16.33 -4.08
N ASP A 234 3.40 -17.63 -4.30
CA ASP A 234 3.47 -18.19 -5.66
C ASP A 234 2.13 -18.08 -6.41
N LEU A 235 2.11 -18.45 -7.70
CA LEU A 235 0.92 -18.44 -8.54
C LEU A 235 -0.24 -19.28 -7.98
N SER A 236 0.04 -20.29 -7.13
CA SER A 236 -0.99 -21.09 -6.46
C SER A 236 -1.56 -20.41 -5.22
N GLY A 237 -1.14 -19.18 -4.91
CA GLY A 237 -1.55 -18.45 -3.71
C GLY A 237 -0.86 -18.92 -2.43
N ARG A 238 0.08 -19.87 -2.51
CA ARG A 238 0.78 -20.39 -1.35
C ARG A 238 1.84 -19.39 -0.90
N GLU A 239 1.75 -19.01 0.38
CA GLU A 239 2.73 -18.15 1.04
C GLU A 239 3.84 -18.99 1.67
N TYR A 240 5.08 -18.58 1.46
CA TYR A 240 6.23 -19.21 2.08
C TYR A 240 7.41 -18.25 2.20
N GLU A 241 8.21 -18.47 3.23
CA GLU A 241 9.49 -17.78 3.42
C GLU A 241 10.53 -18.33 2.44
N LEU A 242 11.23 -17.44 1.76
CA LEU A 242 12.34 -17.77 0.86
C LEU A 242 13.66 -17.79 1.61
N MET A 243 14.37 -18.90 1.44
CA MET A 243 15.73 -19.07 1.91
C MET A 243 16.73 -18.76 0.78
N PHE A 244 17.85 -18.16 1.13
CA PHE A 244 18.94 -17.82 0.22
C PHE A 244 20.27 -18.39 0.73
N ASP A 245 21.29 -18.52 -0.12
CA ASP A 245 22.62 -18.92 0.31
C ASP A 245 23.66 -17.81 0.12
N GLU A 246 24.71 -17.83 0.94
CA GLU A 246 25.43 -16.63 1.37
C GLU A 246 26.32 -15.94 0.31
N GLY A 247 26.34 -16.42 -0.93
CA GLY A 247 27.38 -16.07 -1.88
C GLY A 247 27.02 -14.90 -2.79
N ASP A 248 26.24 -15.21 -3.82
CA ASP A 248 26.26 -14.46 -5.07
C ASP A 248 24.89 -14.40 -5.77
N ASP A 249 23.81 -14.62 -5.02
CA ASP A 249 22.46 -14.47 -5.51
C ASP A 249 22.17 -13.02 -5.93
N LEU A 250 21.91 -12.82 -7.22
CA LEU A 250 21.14 -11.68 -7.72
C LEU A 250 19.77 -12.19 -8.16
N VAL A 251 18.74 -11.80 -7.40
CA VAL A 251 17.38 -12.27 -7.59
C VAL A 251 16.64 -11.30 -8.49
N PHE A 252 15.98 -11.83 -9.51
CA PHE A 252 15.03 -11.09 -10.34
C PHE A 252 13.63 -11.45 -9.87
N MET A 253 12.84 -10.45 -9.51
CA MET A 253 11.46 -10.61 -9.07
C MET A 253 10.58 -9.67 -9.89
N LEU A 254 9.51 -10.19 -10.47
CA LEU A 254 8.67 -9.44 -11.39
C LEU A 254 7.73 -8.49 -10.65
N GLY A 255 7.68 -7.26 -11.14
CA GLY A 255 6.73 -6.24 -10.69
C GLY A 255 5.49 -6.23 -11.57
N ASP A 256 4.49 -5.44 -11.20
CA ASP A 256 3.20 -5.35 -11.89
C ASP A 256 3.31 -4.84 -13.34
N GLY A 257 4.42 -4.20 -13.71
CA GLY A 257 4.69 -3.80 -15.08
C GLY A 257 4.69 -4.97 -16.07
N VAL A 258 4.92 -6.22 -15.65
CA VAL A 258 4.76 -7.36 -16.56
C VAL A 258 3.32 -7.50 -17.03
N ASN A 259 2.34 -7.30 -16.15
CA ASN A 259 0.91 -7.32 -16.46
C ASN A 259 0.55 -6.20 -17.43
N GLN A 260 1.04 -4.99 -17.14
CA GLN A 260 0.72 -3.78 -17.86
C GLN A 260 1.31 -3.72 -19.28
N TYR A 261 2.50 -4.29 -19.50
CA TYR A 261 3.30 -4.01 -20.71
C TYR A 261 3.73 -5.24 -21.49
N ILE A 262 3.77 -6.43 -20.88
CA ILE A 262 4.29 -7.65 -21.52
C ILE A 262 3.14 -8.64 -21.75
N ASN A 263 2.43 -8.92 -20.69
CA ASN A 263 1.40 -9.94 -20.59
C ASN A 263 0.19 -9.66 -21.50
N ASN A 264 -0.21 -8.40 -21.61
CA ASN A 264 -1.25 -7.96 -22.57
C ASN A 264 -0.80 -8.00 -24.05
N LYS A 265 0.48 -8.27 -24.32
CA LYS A 265 1.02 -8.42 -25.68
C LYS A 265 1.23 -9.88 -26.06
N LEU A 266 0.84 -10.84 -25.23
CA LEU A 266 0.91 -12.25 -25.61
C LEU A 266 0.01 -12.54 -26.82
N THR A 267 0.56 -13.28 -27.78
CA THR A 267 -0.19 -13.83 -28.91
C THR A 267 -1.10 -14.95 -28.43
N MET A 268 -2.20 -15.22 -29.14
CA MET A 268 -3.15 -16.30 -28.81
C MET A 268 -2.59 -17.72 -29.03
N ASP A 269 -1.27 -17.91 -29.01
CA ASP A 269 -0.64 -19.23 -29.07
C ASP A 269 -0.81 -19.94 -27.72
N VAL A 270 -1.33 -21.17 -27.75
CA VAL A 270 -1.56 -22.03 -26.56
C VAL A 270 -0.26 -22.33 -25.79
N SER A 271 0.91 -22.12 -26.41
CA SER A 271 2.22 -22.28 -25.78
C SER A 271 2.76 -21.01 -25.11
N ALA A 272 2.10 -19.86 -25.26
CA ALA A 272 2.49 -18.61 -24.63
C ALA A 272 2.30 -18.69 -23.11
N LYS A 273 3.39 -18.54 -22.34
CA LYS A 273 3.34 -18.49 -20.88
C LYS A 273 3.33 -17.05 -20.39
N GLY A 274 2.35 -16.75 -19.55
CA GLY A 274 2.28 -15.51 -18.79
C GLY A 274 3.43 -15.34 -17.81
N LEU A 275 3.78 -14.10 -17.50
CA LEU A 275 4.72 -13.77 -16.44
C LEU A 275 3.94 -13.42 -15.16
N TYR A 276 4.36 -13.92 -14.02
CA TYR A 276 3.68 -13.71 -12.75
C TYR A 276 4.32 -12.56 -11.97
N ALA A 277 3.57 -11.51 -11.66
CA ALA A 277 4.03 -10.44 -10.78
C ALA A 277 4.02 -10.94 -9.32
N THR A 278 5.14 -10.85 -8.60
CA THR A 278 5.33 -11.56 -7.32
C THR A 278 4.85 -10.76 -6.11
N PRO A 279 3.78 -11.19 -5.40
CA PRO A 279 3.46 -10.64 -4.10
C PRO A 279 4.50 -11.08 -3.07
N HIS A 280 5.00 -10.14 -2.28
CA HIS A 280 6.05 -10.40 -1.29
C HIS A 280 5.90 -9.52 -0.05
N ALA A 281 6.45 -9.98 1.07
CA ALA A 281 6.38 -9.37 2.39
C ALA A 281 7.72 -9.51 3.12
N LEU A 282 7.93 -8.70 4.15
CA LEU A 282 9.10 -8.75 5.02
C LEU A 282 8.67 -8.76 6.48
N THR A 283 9.15 -9.73 7.25
CA THR A 283 9.02 -9.76 8.71
C THR A 283 10.40 -9.82 9.33
N LEU A 284 10.81 -8.78 10.04
CA LEU A 284 12.07 -8.78 10.76
C LEU A 284 11.90 -9.36 12.16
N LYS A 285 12.85 -10.22 12.55
CA LYS A 285 13.02 -10.64 13.94
C LYS A 285 13.67 -9.51 14.74
N THR A 286 13.35 -9.42 16.02
CA THR A 286 13.99 -8.47 16.93
C THR A 286 15.35 -9.01 17.33
N TYR A 287 16.39 -8.19 17.15
CA TYR A 287 17.76 -8.61 17.46
C TYR A 287 18.25 -8.12 18.82
N GLN A 288 17.50 -7.23 19.50
CA GLN A 288 17.83 -6.57 20.79
C GLN A 288 19.23 -5.94 20.87
N ASP A 289 19.98 -5.94 19.77
CA ASP A 289 21.32 -5.40 19.64
C ASP A 289 21.27 -4.21 18.68
N PRO A 290 21.49 -2.98 19.18
CA PRO A 290 21.48 -1.78 18.34
C PRO A 290 22.66 -1.73 17.36
N SER A 291 23.66 -2.60 17.49
CA SER A 291 24.73 -2.68 16.50
C SER A 291 24.31 -3.44 15.24
N LEU A 292 23.26 -4.26 15.31
CA LEU A 292 22.79 -5.08 14.20
C LEU A 292 21.82 -4.31 13.29
N SER A 293 22.06 -4.41 11.98
CA SER A 293 21.19 -3.85 10.96
C SER A 293 21.07 -4.78 9.77
N ARG A 294 19.84 -4.97 9.29
CA ARG A 294 19.59 -5.63 8.01
C ARG A 294 19.80 -4.62 6.91
N VAL A 295 20.73 -4.86 6.00
CA VAL A 295 20.91 -4.06 4.78
C VAL A 295 20.45 -4.82 3.55
N TRP A 296 19.94 -4.08 2.57
CA TRP A 296 19.41 -4.62 1.34
C TRP A 296 19.63 -3.67 0.18
N PHE A 297 19.92 -4.23 -1.00
CA PHE A 297 20.00 -3.52 -2.26
C PHE A 297 18.97 -4.10 -3.23
N GLY A 298 18.26 -3.23 -3.93
CA GLY A 298 17.45 -3.58 -5.09
C GLY A 298 17.46 -2.48 -6.14
N ARG A 299 17.42 -2.91 -7.40
CA ARG A 299 17.27 -2.05 -8.57
C ARG A 299 15.93 -2.30 -9.21
N MET A 300 15.09 -1.28 -9.28
CA MET A 300 13.82 -1.33 -10.00
C MET A 300 14.04 -0.96 -11.46
N ILE A 301 13.54 -1.78 -12.37
CA ILE A 301 13.60 -1.57 -13.82
C ILE A 301 12.22 -1.10 -14.26
N LEU A 302 12.12 0.16 -14.70
CA LEU A 302 10.87 0.78 -15.15
C LEU A 302 10.73 0.76 -16.68
N PRO A 303 9.51 0.94 -17.22
CA PRO A 303 9.33 1.23 -18.64
C PRO A 303 10.01 2.54 -19.09
N PRO A 304 10.23 2.74 -20.40
CA PRO A 304 10.68 4.01 -20.94
C PRO A 304 9.73 5.16 -20.57
N GLN A 305 10.27 6.31 -20.19
CA GLN A 305 9.46 7.47 -19.76
C GLN A 305 8.48 7.95 -20.83
N ASP A 306 8.81 7.79 -22.12
CA ASP A 306 7.97 8.17 -23.25
C ASP A 306 7.05 7.05 -23.74
N ALA A 307 7.09 5.85 -23.13
CA ALA A 307 6.18 4.75 -23.47
C ALA A 307 4.73 5.09 -23.13
N LEU A 308 3.83 4.86 -24.08
CA LEU A 308 2.39 5.03 -23.92
C LEU A 308 1.80 3.92 -23.06
N VAL A 309 0.86 4.28 -22.20
CA VAL A 309 0.14 3.28 -21.38
C VAL A 309 -0.97 2.62 -22.20
N PRO A 310 -1.01 1.27 -22.31
CA PRO A 310 -1.96 0.53 -23.15
C PRO A 310 -3.43 0.54 -22.68
N SER A 311 -3.99 1.69 -22.35
CA SER A 311 -5.39 1.83 -21.93
C SER A 311 -5.84 3.28 -21.80
N SER A 312 -4.92 4.25 -21.88
CA SER A 312 -5.20 5.61 -21.42
C SER A 312 -6.22 6.43 -22.23
N GLY A 313 -6.68 5.97 -23.41
CA GLY A 313 -7.58 6.73 -24.29
C GLY A 313 -6.92 7.99 -24.90
N ASP A 314 -6.19 8.73 -24.07
CA ASP A 314 -5.27 9.81 -24.35
C ASP A 314 -3.82 9.32 -24.44
N ALA A 315 -2.97 10.09 -25.13
CA ALA A 315 -1.55 9.81 -25.37
C ALA A 315 -0.66 10.04 -24.12
N THR A 316 -1.05 9.49 -22.97
CA THR A 316 -0.32 9.61 -21.71
C THR A 316 0.86 8.64 -21.66
N THR A 317 2.02 9.15 -21.24
CA THR A 317 3.24 8.34 -21.10
C THR A 317 3.48 7.89 -19.66
N PHE A 318 4.19 6.79 -19.50
CA PHE A 318 4.64 6.28 -18.19
C PHE A 318 5.33 7.36 -17.35
N GLY A 319 6.21 8.15 -17.98
CA GLY A 319 6.93 9.24 -17.30
C GLY A 319 6.03 10.39 -16.86
N GLN A 320 4.89 10.63 -17.52
CA GLN A 320 3.91 11.61 -17.05
C GLN A 320 3.24 11.11 -15.78
N ILE A 321 2.68 9.91 -15.81
CA ILE A 321 2.03 9.27 -14.65
C ILE A 321 2.97 9.26 -13.45
N ARG A 322 4.21 8.80 -13.66
CA ARG A 322 5.23 8.72 -12.61
C ARG A 322 5.54 10.08 -11.97
N ARG A 323 5.64 11.16 -12.77
CA ARG A 323 5.89 12.50 -12.22
C ARG A 323 4.72 12.99 -11.38
N ASP A 324 3.49 12.75 -11.84
CA ASP A 324 2.28 13.18 -11.14
C ASP A 324 2.20 12.49 -9.76
N ILE A 325 2.56 11.21 -9.70
CA ILE A 325 2.67 10.45 -8.44
C ILE A 325 3.74 11.01 -7.52
N ILE A 326 4.98 11.21 -8.02
CA ILE A 326 6.08 11.73 -7.19
C ILE A 326 5.70 13.09 -6.61
N GLN A 327 5.11 13.97 -7.43
CA GLN A 327 4.69 15.29 -7.00
C GLN A 327 3.57 15.23 -5.95
N HIS A 328 2.68 14.24 -6.04
CA HIS A 328 1.64 14.01 -5.04
C HIS A 328 2.23 13.58 -3.67
N PHE A 329 3.21 12.67 -3.68
CA PHE A 329 3.87 12.22 -2.44
C PHE A 329 4.82 13.26 -1.85
N ALA A 330 5.46 14.10 -2.67
CA ALA A 330 6.33 15.17 -2.18
C ALA A 330 5.57 16.29 -1.45
N ASN A 331 4.28 16.45 -1.73
CA ASN A 331 3.42 17.50 -1.16
C ASN A 331 2.51 17.01 -0.01
N SER A 332 2.59 15.74 0.35
CA SER A 332 1.91 15.19 1.52
C SER A 332 2.95 14.80 2.55
N ASP A 333 2.84 15.30 3.80
CA ASP A 333 3.74 15.00 4.92
C ASP A 333 3.69 13.51 5.39
N LYS A 334 3.31 12.58 4.50
CA LYS A 334 3.20 11.15 4.79
C LYS A 334 4.33 10.36 4.13
N SER A 335 5.02 9.60 4.98
CA SER A 335 5.83 8.39 4.71
C SER A 335 5.98 8.00 3.22
N MET A 336 7.20 8.17 2.69
CA MET A 336 7.68 7.76 1.35
C MET A 336 7.61 6.23 1.06
N VAL A 337 6.82 5.45 1.80
CA VAL A 337 6.74 3.98 1.62
C VAL A 337 5.96 3.59 0.35
N GLY A 338 5.22 4.51 -0.29
CA GLY A 338 4.28 4.17 -1.37
C GLY A 338 4.71 4.31 -2.83
N ILE A 339 5.87 4.92 -3.14
CA ILE A 339 6.23 5.23 -4.55
C ILE A 339 6.63 3.97 -5.34
N GLY A 340 7.04 2.90 -4.66
CA GLY A 340 7.50 1.64 -5.27
C GLY A 340 6.49 0.50 -5.28
N CYS A 341 5.39 0.59 -4.51
CA CYS A 341 4.42 -0.50 -4.40
C CYS A 341 3.28 -0.30 -5.39
N SER A 342 3.02 -1.30 -6.24
CA SER A 342 1.74 -1.38 -6.94
C SER A 342 0.67 -1.61 -5.87
N SER A 343 -0.28 -0.70 -5.77
CA SER A 343 -1.44 -0.87 -4.90
C SER A 343 -2.71 -0.80 -5.75
N PRO A 344 -3.82 -1.39 -5.26
CA PRO A 344 -5.15 -1.08 -5.75
C PRO A 344 -5.44 0.43 -5.75
N LYS A 345 -4.72 1.23 -4.94
CA LYS A 345 -4.82 2.70 -4.87
C LYS A 345 -4.01 3.44 -5.94
N PHE A 346 -3.28 2.75 -6.81
CA PHE A 346 -2.54 3.35 -7.93
C PHE A 346 -3.42 3.58 -9.17
N GLU A 347 -4.75 3.51 -9.02
CA GLU A 347 -5.77 3.80 -10.05
C GLU A 347 -5.87 5.32 -10.32
N ILE A 348 -4.89 6.08 -9.84
CA ILE A 348 -4.91 7.53 -9.76
C ILE A 348 -4.26 8.08 -11.01
N GLY A 349 -5.13 8.63 -11.86
CA GLY A 349 -4.77 9.52 -12.96
C GLY A 349 -5.20 8.99 -14.31
N LEU A 350 -6.50 9.01 -14.59
CA LEU A 350 -7.05 9.61 -15.82
C LEU A 350 -8.58 9.50 -15.83
N HIS A 351 -9.25 10.60 -16.16
CA HIS A 351 -10.63 10.57 -16.62
C HIS A 351 -10.78 9.55 -17.77
N GLY A 352 -11.68 8.57 -17.61
CA GLY A 352 -12.17 7.77 -18.74
C GLY A 352 -11.29 6.60 -19.22
N VAL A 353 -10.29 6.17 -18.45
CA VAL A 353 -9.51 4.97 -18.80
C VAL A 353 -10.24 3.73 -18.32
N SER A 354 -10.88 3.09 -19.29
CA SER A 354 -11.64 1.86 -19.18
C SER A 354 -11.02 0.83 -18.21
N SER A 355 -11.90 0.27 -17.39
CA SER A 355 -11.80 -0.80 -16.40
C SER A 355 -11.27 -2.15 -16.92
N PHE A 356 -10.27 -2.16 -17.79
CA PHE A 356 -9.65 -3.37 -18.32
C PHE A 356 -8.16 -3.38 -18.00
N SER A 357 -7.74 -4.43 -17.27
CA SER A 357 -6.37 -4.74 -16.86
C SER A 357 -5.81 -3.97 -15.65
N ARG A 358 -6.41 -4.22 -14.48
CA ARG A 358 -5.65 -4.49 -13.23
C ARG A 358 -5.67 -6.00 -12.95
N ASP A 359 -5.58 -6.77 -14.03
CA ASP A 359 -5.41 -8.21 -13.98
C ASP A 359 -3.97 -8.48 -13.56
N LEU A 360 -3.79 -8.98 -12.35
CA LEU A 360 -2.80 -10.05 -12.17
C LEU A 360 -3.11 -11.04 -13.30
N GLN A 361 -2.19 -11.17 -14.25
CA GLN A 361 -2.40 -11.97 -15.43
C GLN A 361 -2.74 -13.41 -15.03
N GLU A 362 -4.02 -13.71 -15.07
CA GLU A 362 -4.56 -15.06 -14.97
C GLU A 362 -5.48 -15.36 -16.16
N GLU A 363 -5.26 -14.68 -17.28
CA GLU A 363 -5.73 -15.15 -18.57
C GLU A 363 -4.78 -16.26 -19.08
N GLY A 364 -4.89 -17.44 -18.47
CA GLY A 364 -4.20 -18.64 -18.92
C GLY A 364 -3.91 -19.64 -17.80
N HIS A 365 -4.94 -20.39 -17.40
CA HIS A 365 -4.95 -21.50 -16.43
C HIS A 365 -5.34 -21.09 -15.00
N GLY A 366 -6.63 -21.22 -14.72
CA GLY A 366 -7.29 -20.64 -13.55
C GLY A 366 -6.84 -21.16 -12.19
N ILE A 367 -6.80 -20.23 -11.24
CA ILE A 367 -7.32 -20.45 -9.89
C ILE A 367 -8.77 -20.89 -10.06
N ASP A 368 -8.93 -22.20 -10.10
CA ASP A 368 -10.22 -22.84 -9.97
C ASP A 368 -10.81 -22.44 -8.60
N ALA A 369 -12.13 -22.27 -8.53
CA ALA A 369 -12.88 -21.94 -7.32
C ALA A 369 -12.80 -23.04 -6.22
N SER A 370 -11.82 -23.96 -6.32
CA SER A 370 -11.65 -25.19 -5.56
C SER A 370 -10.62 -25.13 -4.44
N MET A 371 -10.05 -23.96 -4.12
CA MET A 371 -9.13 -23.79 -2.97
C MET A 371 -9.76 -23.20 -1.70
N CYS A 372 -11.03 -22.84 -1.72
CA CYS A 372 -11.72 -22.50 -0.48
C CYS A 372 -12.01 -23.78 0.33
N ALA A 373 -12.13 -23.64 1.65
CA ALA A 373 -12.58 -24.76 2.47
C ALA A 373 -13.93 -25.29 1.95
N GLU A 374 -14.27 -26.55 2.29
CA GLU A 374 -15.50 -27.18 1.79
C GLU A 374 -16.74 -26.33 2.11
N ASP A 375 -16.72 -25.59 3.22
CA ASP A 375 -17.76 -24.68 3.70
C ASP A 375 -17.54 -23.20 3.33
N GLU A 376 -16.76 -22.92 2.28
CA GLU A 376 -16.46 -21.59 1.78
C GLU A 376 -16.63 -21.49 0.26
N LEU A 377 -16.75 -20.26 -0.25
CA LEU A 377 -16.73 -19.96 -1.69
C LEU A 377 -15.86 -18.74 -1.98
N PHE A 378 -15.08 -18.79 -3.05
CA PHE A 378 -14.23 -17.69 -3.45
C PHE A 378 -15.06 -16.55 -4.05
N CYS A 379 -15.06 -15.40 -3.38
CA CYS A 379 -15.78 -14.19 -3.73
C CYS A 379 -14.99 -12.96 -3.31
N TRP A 380 -14.98 -11.92 -4.14
CA TRP A 380 -14.30 -10.65 -3.84
C TRP A 380 -12.85 -10.85 -3.37
N PHE A 381 -12.07 -11.61 -4.17
CA PHE A 381 -10.66 -11.93 -3.89
C PHE A 381 -10.38 -12.66 -2.56
N ARG A 382 -11.40 -13.25 -1.91
CA ARG A 382 -11.23 -14.02 -0.68
C ARG A 382 -12.14 -15.25 -0.64
N CYS A 383 -11.79 -16.23 0.17
CA CYS A 383 -12.75 -17.27 0.56
C CYS A 383 -13.72 -16.71 1.59
N MET A 384 -15.02 -16.83 1.32
CA MET A 384 -16.09 -16.38 2.20
C MET A 384 -16.81 -17.59 2.81
N PRO A 385 -16.98 -17.65 4.14
CA PRO A 385 -17.75 -18.71 4.80
C PRO A 385 -19.19 -18.75 4.31
N LEU A 386 -19.67 -19.93 3.92
CA LEU A 386 -21.07 -20.12 3.50
C LEU A 386 -22.05 -19.82 4.64
N ALA A 387 -21.64 -20.09 5.89
CA ALA A 387 -22.45 -19.87 7.08
C ALA A 387 -22.85 -18.39 7.24
N ASP A 388 -21.97 -17.46 6.90
CA ASP A 388 -22.22 -16.01 7.00
C ASP A 388 -23.35 -15.55 6.07
N HIS A 389 -23.63 -16.34 5.02
CA HIS A 389 -24.67 -16.08 4.04
C HIS A 389 -25.89 -17.01 4.20
N ASN A 390 -26.04 -17.68 5.35
CA ASN A 390 -27.08 -18.68 5.62
C ASN A 390 -27.09 -19.83 4.60
N LEU A 391 -25.90 -20.23 4.14
CA LEU A 391 -25.69 -21.33 3.21
C LEU A 391 -24.93 -22.47 3.88
N THR A 392 -25.12 -23.67 3.34
CA THR A 392 -24.32 -24.86 3.60
C THR A 392 -23.92 -25.46 2.25
N THR A 393 -22.99 -26.41 2.27
CA THR A 393 -22.57 -27.17 1.09
C THR A 393 -23.71 -27.87 0.35
N THR A 394 -24.82 -28.16 1.04
CA THR A 394 -26.01 -28.82 0.45
C THR A 394 -27.16 -27.86 0.15
N THR A 395 -27.16 -26.65 0.69
CA THR A 395 -28.31 -25.72 0.63
C THR A 395 -28.75 -25.45 -0.80
N CYS A 396 -27.82 -25.20 -1.73
CA CYS A 396 -28.16 -24.90 -3.12
C CYS A 396 -28.64 -26.14 -3.88
N LEU A 397 -28.03 -27.30 -3.63
CA LEU A 397 -28.43 -28.58 -4.23
C LEU A 397 -29.85 -28.97 -3.81
N GLU A 398 -30.20 -28.82 -2.53
CA GLU A 398 -31.55 -29.08 -2.01
C GLU A 398 -32.61 -28.17 -2.64
N ARG A 399 -32.21 -26.96 -3.04
CA ARG A 399 -33.05 -25.97 -3.73
C ARG A 399 -33.04 -26.11 -5.25
N ASN A 400 -32.31 -27.08 -5.81
CA ASN A 400 -32.10 -27.25 -7.25
C ASN A 400 -31.51 -25.99 -7.93
N LEU A 401 -30.54 -25.36 -7.26
CA LEU A 401 -29.77 -24.18 -7.67
C LEU A 401 -28.26 -24.46 -7.62
N GLN A 402 -27.44 -23.61 -8.23
CA GLN A 402 -25.98 -23.68 -8.14
C GLN A 402 -25.45 -22.72 -7.07
N LEU A 403 -24.42 -23.13 -6.34
CA LEU A 403 -23.66 -22.23 -5.47
C LEU A 403 -22.74 -21.40 -6.37
N GLN A 404 -22.92 -20.08 -6.38
CA GLN A 404 -22.18 -19.17 -7.24
C GLN A 404 -21.83 -17.89 -6.49
N CYS A 405 -20.74 -17.24 -6.92
CA CYS A 405 -20.41 -15.91 -6.45
C CYS A 405 -21.22 -14.90 -7.26
N VAL A 406 -22.04 -14.09 -6.59
CA VAL A 406 -22.92 -13.13 -7.25
C VAL A 406 -22.75 -11.75 -6.68
N ASN A 407 -22.98 -10.74 -7.51
CA ASN A 407 -23.25 -9.40 -7.00
C ASN A 407 -24.75 -9.28 -6.66
N PRO A 408 -25.18 -8.14 -6.10
CA PRO A 408 -26.58 -8.00 -5.73
C PRO A 408 -27.54 -7.86 -6.92
N ARG A 409 -27.04 -7.68 -8.16
CA ARG A 409 -27.82 -7.77 -9.41
C ARG A 409 -28.17 -9.20 -9.80
N GLY A 410 -27.72 -10.20 -9.03
CA GLY A 410 -27.82 -11.59 -9.41
C GLY A 410 -26.93 -11.94 -10.62
N GLN A 411 -25.98 -11.06 -10.94
CA GLN A 411 -24.97 -11.34 -11.95
C GLN A 411 -23.87 -12.17 -11.32
N VAL A 412 -23.40 -13.13 -12.08
CA VAL A 412 -22.45 -14.13 -11.65
C VAL A 412 -21.06 -13.62 -11.95
N LEU A 413 -20.20 -13.72 -10.95
CA LEU A 413 -18.76 -13.56 -11.07
C LEU A 413 -18.14 -14.96 -10.95
N PRO A 414 -17.90 -15.67 -12.06
CA PRO A 414 -17.56 -17.09 -12.00
C PRO A 414 -16.25 -17.39 -11.26
N ASP A 415 -15.31 -16.45 -11.28
CA ASP A 415 -13.99 -16.58 -10.68
C ASP A 415 -13.86 -15.96 -9.29
N GLY A 416 -14.86 -15.19 -8.83
CA GLY A 416 -14.81 -14.42 -7.59
C GLY A 416 -13.77 -13.28 -7.56
N LYS A 417 -13.16 -12.90 -8.69
CA LYS A 417 -12.01 -11.98 -8.77
C LYS A 417 -12.35 -10.58 -9.26
N GLN A 418 -13.31 -9.95 -8.60
CA GLN A 418 -13.68 -8.58 -8.92
C GLN A 418 -13.95 -7.82 -7.63
N HIS A 419 -13.51 -6.56 -7.59
CA HIS A 419 -13.88 -5.64 -6.52
C HIS A 419 -15.35 -5.31 -6.63
N GLY A 420 -16.03 -5.27 -5.48
CA GLY A 420 -17.43 -4.96 -5.40
C GLY A 420 -18.10 -5.80 -4.33
N ASP A 421 -19.42 -5.72 -4.32
CA ASP A 421 -20.26 -6.34 -3.30
C ASP A 421 -20.62 -7.79 -3.69
N PHE A 422 -19.61 -8.63 -3.91
CA PHE A 422 -19.78 -10.02 -4.33
C PHE A 422 -19.86 -10.96 -3.13
N PHE A 423 -20.79 -11.91 -3.15
CA PHE A 423 -21.01 -12.85 -2.06
C PHE A 423 -21.53 -14.22 -2.56
N PRO A 424 -21.33 -15.30 -1.78
CA PRO A 424 -21.90 -16.61 -2.06
C PRO A 424 -23.43 -16.59 -2.06
N ALA A 425 -24.05 -17.11 -3.12
CA ALA A 425 -25.50 -17.27 -3.21
C ALA A 425 -25.91 -18.53 -3.99
N CYS A 426 -27.13 -19.01 -3.75
CA CYS A 426 -27.75 -20.03 -4.59
C CYS A 426 -28.47 -19.37 -5.77
N THR A 427 -28.03 -19.63 -7.00
CA THR A 427 -28.68 -19.10 -8.21
C THR A 427 -28.48 -20.05 -9.40
N ASN A 428 -29.32 -19.91 -10.43
CA ASN A 428 -29.11 -20.50 -11.76
C ASN A 428 -28.88 -19.41 -12.81
N SER A 429 -28.64 -18.17 -12.37
CA SER A 429 -28.28 -17.07 -13.25
C SER A 429 -27.01 -17.43 -14.02
N THR A 430 -26.91 -16.89 -15.22
CA THR A 430 -25.69 -16.92 -16.03
C THR A 430 -25.34 -15.52 -16.51
N ASP A 431 -25.98 -14.51 -15.95
CA ASP A 431 -25.82 -13.13 -16.39
C ASP A 431 -24.43 -12.64 -15.96
N PRO A 432 -23.58 -12.16 -16.88
CA PRO A 432 -22.26 -11.68 -16.53
C PRO A 432 -22.33 -10.36 -15.77
N VAL A 433 -21.28 -10.05 -15.00
CA VAL A 433 -21.16 -8.74 -14.36
C VAL A 433 -21.10 -7.64 -15.43
N THR A 434 -21.91 -6.61 -15.26
CA THR A 434 -21.88 -5.41 -16.13
C THR A 434 -21.42 -4.19 -15.34
N ALA A 435 -20.93 -3.14 -16.01
CA ALA A 435 -20.69 -1.86 -15.35
C ALA A 435 -21.97 -1.31 -14.70
N TYR A 436 -21.84 -0.42 -13.71
CA TYR A 436 -22.98 0.35 -13.22
C TYR A 436 -23.39 1.41 -14.27
N PRO A 437 -24.68 1.76 -14.36
CA PRO A 437 -25.11 2.88 -15.18
C PRO A 437 -24.44 4.17 -14.70
N LEU A 438 -23.69 4.80 -15.59
CA LEU A 438 -23.00 6.05 -15.30
C LEU A 438 -23.99 7.22 -15.24
N ILE A 439 -23.67 8.22 -14.43
CA ILE A 439 -24.34 9.53 -14.46
C ILE A 439 -23.83 10.30 -15.69
N GLU A 440 -24.71 11.06 -16.34
CA GLU A 440 -24.30 12.00 -17.37
C GLU A 440 -23.31 13.01 -16.77
N GLN A 441 -22.08 12.99 -17.28
CA GLN A 441 -21.00 13.82 -16.74
C GLN A 441 -21.16 15.28 -17.15
N GLN A 442 -20.53 16.17 -16.38
CA GLN A 442 -20.51 17.61 -16.64
C GLN A 442 -20.04 17.97 -18.04
N ASP A 443 -20.58 19.07 -18.57
CA ASP A 443 -19.96 19.74 -19.71
C ASP A 443 -18.77 20.60 -19.23
N ASN A 444 -17.57 20.07 -19.49
CA ASN A 444 -16.29 20.69 -19.14
C ASN A 444 -16.09 22.11 -19.72
N LEU A 445 -16.91 22.56 -20.67
CA LEU A 445 -16.83 23.91 -21.24
C LEU A 445 -17.68 24.94 -20.50
N THR A 446 -18.75 24.55 -19.83
CA THR A 446 -19.72 25.47 -19.20
C THR A 446 -19.67 25.48 -17.68
N CYS A 447 -19.37 24.35 -17.05
CA CYS A 447 -19.44 24.23 -15.59
C CYS A 447 -18.44 25.10 -14.79
N PRO A 448 -17.21 25.38 -15.28
CA PRO A 448 -16.28 26.22 -14.52
C PRO A 448 -16.77 27.65 -14.27
N GLU A 449 -17.56 28.23 -15.18
CA GLU A 449 -18.10 29.58 -15.00
C GLU A 449 -19.27 29.62 -14.01
N LEU A 450 -20.01 28.52 -13.87
CA LEU A 450 -21.17 28.41 -12.98
C LEU A 450 -20.78 28.10 -11.53
N TRP A 451 -19.62 27.47 -11.32
CA TRP A 451 -19.12 27.13 -9.98
C TRP A 451 -19.00 28.35 -9.07
N GLU A 452 -18.39 29.43 -9.58
CA GLU A 452 -18.22 30.64 -8.77
C GLU A 452 -19.57 31.24 -8.38
N ASP A 453 -20.57 31.24 -9.28
CA ASP A 453 -21.93 31.70 -8.96
C ASP A 453 -22.64 30.78 -7.96
N PHE A 454 -22.42 29.47 -8.05
CA PHE A 454 -22.97 28.47 -7.14
C PHE A 454 -22.40 28.61 -5.72
N VAL A 455 -21.12 28.98 -5.61
CA VAL A 455 -20.43 29.23 -4.34
C VAL A 455 -20.64 30.66 -3.83
N ALA A 456 -20.89 31.66 -4.69
CA ALA A 456 -20.99 33.10 -4.37
C ALA A 456 -22.09 33.51 -3.36
N LEU A 457 -22.77 32.53 -2.74
CA LEU A 457 -23.46 32.69 -1.47
C LEU A 457 -22.50 33.00 -0.29
N ASP A 458 -21.19 33.14 -0.51
CA ASP A 458 -20.13 33.45 0.47
C ASP A 458 -20.47 34.51 1.54
N ASN A 459 -21.31 35.51 1.24
CA ASN A 459 -21.72 36.51 2.25
C ASN A 459 -22.77 36.01 3.26
N ALA A 460 -23.29 34.80 3.09
CA ALA A 460 -24.30 34.21 3.96
C ALA A 460 -23.70 33.39 5.12
N TYR A 461 -22.38 33.19 5.12
CA TYR A 461 -21.67 32.37 6.10
C TYR A 461 -20.44 33.10 6.67
N ASP A 462 -20.21 32.96 7.98
CA ASP A 462 -19.08 33.55 8.69
C ASP A 462 -17.74 32.86 8.36
N HIS A 463 -17.76 31.58 7.99
CA HIS A 463 -16.55 30.75 7.76
C HIS A 463 -16.65 29.95 6.46
N ILE A 464 -15.50 29.74 5.81
CA ILE A 464 -15.34 28.93 4.60
C ILE A 464 -14.02 28.16 4.70
N ALA A 465 -14.06 26.85 4.49
CA ALA A 465 -12.89 25.98 4.43
C ALA A 465 -12.85 25.23 3.09
N ASN A 466 -11.66 25.16 2.49
CA ASN A 466 -11.44 24.34 1.30
C ASN A 466 -11.17 22.90 1.74
N LEU A 467 -12.03 21.98 1.30
CA LEU A 467 -11.92 20.55 1.58
C LEU A 467 -11.47 19.74 0.35
N THR A 468 -11.10 20.42 -0.73
CA THR A 468 -10.68 19.82 -2.00
C THR A 468 -9.40 19.01 -1.80
N LEU A 469 -9.48 17.71 -2.12
CA LEU A 469 -8.28 16.87 -2.20
C LEU A 469 -7.60 17.03 -3.56
N PRO A 470 -6.27 16.88 -3.64
CA PRO A 470 -5.56 16.90 -4.91
C PRO A 470 -6.11 15.85 -5.87
N GLY A 471 -6.56 16.27 -7.06
CA GLY A 471 -7.16 15.40 -8.08
C GLY A 471 -8.66 15.14 -7.91
N GLY A 472 -9.29 15.71 -6.88
CA GLY A 472 -10.74 15.70 -6.69
C GLY A 472 -11.40 16.96 -7.25
N ALA A 473 -12.73 16.93 -7.36
CA ALA A 473 -13.52 18.10 -7.67
C ALA A 473 -13.50 19.11 -6.51
N ASP A 474 -13.60 20.39 -6.85
CA ASP A 474 -13.59 21.48 -5.87
C ASP A 474 -14.70 21.27 -4.83
N THR A 475 -14.31 21.23 -3.57
CA THR A 475 -15.20 20.97 -2.44
C THR A 475 -14.93 21.98 -1.34
N LYS A 476 -15.97 22.67 -0.86
CA LYS A 476 -15.87 23.67 0.21
C LYS A 476 -16.94 23.45 1.27
N LEU A 477 -16.56 23.68 2.52
CA LEU A 477 -17.50 23.73 3.64
C LEU A 477 -17.65 25.19 4.08
N MET A 478 -18.89 25.69 4.12
CA MET A 478 -19.24 27.03 4.57
C MET A 478 -20.15 26.92 5.79
N TRP A 479 -19.94 27.73 6.84
CA TRP A 479 -20.80 27.65 8.02
C TRP A 479 -20.87 28.92 8.86
N SER A 480 -21.82 28.95 9.79
CA SER A 480 -21.98 29.98 10.82
C SER A 480 -22.54 29.36 12.09
N VAL A 481 -22.09 29.88 13.24
CA VAL A 481 -22.65 29.51 14.54
C VAL A 481 -23.79 30.48 14.86
N THR A 482 -25.02 29.97 14.90
CA THR A 482 -26.19 30.81 15.21
C THR A 482 -26.38 30.99 16.72
N GLY A 483 -27.27 31.90 17.12
CA GLY A 483 -27.47 32.31 18.52
C GLY A 483 -27.89 31.20 19.49
N ASP A 484 -28.34 30.05 18.98
CA ASP A 484 -28.78 28.89 19.77
C ASP A 484 -27.71 27.76 19.81
N ASN A 485 -26.44 28.07 19.55
CA ASN A 485 -25.36 27.08 19.35
C ASN A 485 -25.72 26.04 18.26
N LYS A 486 -26.48 26.45 17.24
CA LYS A 486 -26.68 25.64 16.05
C LYS A 486 -25.62 25.99 15.02
N ILE A 487 -25.24 24.99 14.25
CA ILE A 487 -24.41 25.14 13.07
C ILE A 487 -25.36 25.26 11.89
N LYS A 488 -25.29 26.42 11.21
CA LYS A 488 -25.84 26.59 9.86
C LYS A 488 -24.70 26.35 8.88
N ALA A 489 -24.68 25.20 8.21
CA ALA A 489 -23.60 24.81 7.31
C ALA A 489 -24.10 24.49 5.90
N ARG A 490 -23.17 24.54 4.94
CA ARG A 490 -23.34 24.14 3.54
C ARG A 490 -22.05 23.52 3.03
N LEU A 491 -22.11 22.27 2.60
CA LEU A 491 -21.03 21.58 1.90
C LEU A 491 -21.35 21.62 0.41
N VAL A 492 -20.49 22.23 -0.38
CA VAL A 492 -20.60 22.32 -1.85
C VAL A 492 -19.55 21.45 -2.52
N HIS A 493 -19.93 20.81 -3.62
CA HIS A 493 -19.10 19.92 -4.42
C HIS A 493 -19.31 20.23 -5.90
N ASN A 494 -18.23 20.53 -6.62
CA ASN A 494 -18.23 20.91 -8.03
C ASN A 494 -18.25 19.67 -8.94
N ASP A 495 -19.24 18.80 -8.72
CA ASP A 495 -19.47 17.62 -9.55
C ASP A 495 -20.97 17.27 -9.64
N VAL A 496 -21.34 16.42 -10.60
CA VAL A 496 -22.72 15.95 -10.80
C VAL A 496 -23.24 15.15 -9.61
N PHE A 497 -24.55 15.24 -9.39
CA PHE A 497 -25.21 14.70 -8.21
C PHE A 497 -25.48 13.18 -8.31
N GLY A 498 -24.53 12.35 -7.86
CA GLY A 498 -24.76 10.93 -7.60
C GLY A 498 -25.15 10.65 -6.15
N TRP A 499 -24.40 11.20 -5.21
CA TRP A 499 -24.80 11.46 -3.82
C TRP A 499 -23.74 12.32 -3.13
N LEU A 500 -24.12 13.01 -2.06
CA LEU A 500 -23.21 13.82 -1.24
C LEU A 500 -23.52 13.61 0.24
N ALA A 501 -22.50 13.37 1.06
CA ALA A 501 -22.65 13.11 2.48
C ALA A 501 -21.68 13.90 3.35
N MET A 502 -22.12 14.21 4.57
CA MET A 502 -21.31 14.82 5.62
C MET A 502 -21.82 14.40 6.99
N GLY A 503 -20.92 14.23 7.96
CA GLY A 503 -21.32 13.94 9.33
C GLY A 503 -20.15 13.77 10.28
N PHE A 504 -20.42 13.19 11.44
CA PHE A 504 -19.40 12.87 12.43
C PHE A 504 -18.62 11.62 12.03
N ALA A 505 -17.30 11.67 12.24
CA ALA A 505 -16.50 10.46 12.33
C ALA A 505 -16.85 9.70 13.61
N ASP A 506 -16.72 8.37 13.60
CA ASP A 506 -16.63 7.57 14.81
C ASP A 506 -15.14 7.37 15.16
N PRO A 507 -14.59 8.01 16.20
CA PRO A 507 -13.17 7.89 16.51
C PRO A 507 -12.71 6.46 16.77
N ASP A 508 -13.61 5.62 17.30
CA ASP A 508 -13.37 4.20 17.59
C ASP A 508 -13.72 3.28 16.40
N GLY A 509 -14.31 3.87 15.35
CA GLY A 509 -14.78 3.17 14.15
C GLY A 509 -13.64 2.67 13.26
N ILE A 510 -13.83 1.49 12.67
CA ILE A 510 -12.91 0.97 11.67
C ILE A 510 -12.87 1.85 10.41
N LEU A 511 -11.85 1.64 9.57
CA LEU A 511 -11.67 2.36 8.30
C LEU A 511 -11.53 3.88 8.46
N ASN A 512 -10.66 4.28 9.40
CA ASN A 512 -10.44 5.68 9.77
C ASN A 512 -11.71 6.36 10.29
N GLY A 513 -12.53 5.65 11.07
CA GLY A 513 -13.70 6.22 11.74
C GLY A 513 -14.88 6.54 10.83
N MET A 514 -14.98 5.86 9.68
CA MET A 514 -16.18 5.96 8.83
C MET A 514 -17.30 5.06 9.34
N CYS A 515 -16.99 3.82 9.71
CA CYS A 515 -17.97 2.88 10.25
C CYS A 515 -18.46 3.38 11.61
N GLY A 516 -19.78 3.41 11.82
CA GLY A 516 -20.42 4.00 13.01
C GLY A 516 -20.72 5.50 12.88
N GLY A 517 -20.19 6.18 11.86
CA GLY A 517 -20.38 7.62 11.67
C GLY A 517 -21.84 8.03 11.45
N GLN A 518 -22.24 9.14 12.07
CA GLN A 518 -23.59 9.71 11.94
C GLN A 518 -23.60 10.80 10.87
N ILE A 519 -24.30 10.56 9.77
CA ILE A 519 -24.20 11.39 8.56
C ILE A 519 -25.55 11.91 8.08
N LEU A 520 -25.51 13.05 7.43
CA LEU A 520 -26.49 13.49 6.45
C LEU A 520 -26.04 12.97 5.09
N LEU A 521 -26.95 12.36 4.34
CA LEU A 521 -26.72 11.86 2.99
C LEU A 521 -27.83 12.38 2.09
N ALA A 522 -27.44 13.12 1.06
CA ALA A 522 -28.32 13.53 -0.03
C ALA A 522 -28.14 12.62 -1.23
N THR A 523 -29.25 12.20 -1.82
CA THR A 523 -29.30 11.32 -2.99
C THR A 523 -30.25 11.90 -4.05
N PRO A 524 -29.95 11.71 -5.35
CA PRO A 524 -30.77 12.24 -6.46
C PRO A 524 -32.14 11.57 -6.55
N TYR A 525 -32.32 10.45 -5.85
CA TYR A 525 -33.60 9.76 -5.70
C TYR A 525 -33.70 9.16 -4.30
N GLY A 526 -34.91 8.84 -3.87
CA GLY A 526 -35.21 8.27 -2.57
C GLY A 526 -34.52 6.92 -2.30
N THR A 527 -34.04 6.70 -1.07
CA THR A 527 -33.37 5.45 -0.69
C THR A 527 -34.32 4.38 -0.17
N ALA A 528 -35.60 4.70 0.05
CA ALA A 528 -36.61 3.75 0.54
C ALA A 528 -36.77 2.51 -0.36
N ASN A 529 -36.48 2.67 -1.66
CA ASN A 529 -36.48 1.61 -2.66
C ASN A 529 -35.07 1.31 -3.22
N TYR A 530 -34.01 1.74 -2.51
CA TYR A 530 -32.65 1.38 -2.91
C TYR A 530 -32.56 -0.14 -2.98
N SER A 531 -32.15 -0.62 -4.15
CA SER A 531 -31.80 -2.01 -4.33
C SER A 531 -30.34 -2.08 -4.68
N PRO A 532 -29.56 -2.91 -3.97
CA PRO A 532 -28.22 -3.25 -4.40
C PRO A 532 -28.13 -3.74 -5.86
N ALA A 533 -29.24 -4.23 -6.44
CA ALA A 533 -29.32 -4.61 -7.85
C ALA A 533 -29.41 -3.39 -8.77
N THR A 534 -30.36 -2.50 -8.52
CA THR A 534 -30.74 -1.46 -9.49
C THR A 534 -30.24 -0.07 -9.11
N GLY A 535 -29.57 0.06 -7.97
CA GLY A 535 -29.17 1.35 -7.41
C GLY A 535 -30.38 2.06 -6.81
N LEU A 536 -30.34 3.40 -6.87
CA LEU A 536 -31.45 4.24 -6.46
C LEU A 536 -32.64 4.14 -7.44
N ASP A 537 -33.86 4.22 -6.92
CA ASP A 537 -35.10 4.19 -7.70
C ASP A 537 -35.39 5.55 -8.34
N ASN A 538 -35.08 5.68 -9.63
CA ASN A 538 -35.24 6.94 -10.37
C ASN A 538 -36.70 7.44 -10.52
N SER A 539 -37.69 6.69 -10.03
CA SER A 539 -39.09 7.12 -9.98
C SER A 539 -39.45 7.91 -8.73
N THR A 540 -38.52 7.99 -7.77
CA THR A 540 -38.70 8.71 -6.50
C THR A 540 -38.02 10.06 -6.54
N ASP A 541 -38.53 11.04 -5.79
CA ASP A 541 -37.90 12.36 -5.71
C ASP A 541 -36.55 12.27 -4.97
N ALA A 542 -35.64 13.19 -5.29
CA ALA A 542 -34.40 13.38 -4.55
C ALA A 542 -34.67 13.65 -3.06
N MET A 543 -33.78 13.20 -2.19
CA MET A 543 -33.97 13.33 -0.75
C MET A 543 -32.66 13.56 -0.02
N ILE A 544 -32.78 14.10 1.19
CA ILE A 544 -31.72 14.14 2.19
C ILE A 544 -32.24 13.47 3.47
N GLY A 545 -31.44 12.59 4.05
CA GLY A 545 -31.80 11.85 5.26
C GLY A 545 -30.62 11.74 6.21
N THR A 546 -30.92 11.39 7.46
CA THR A 546 -29.92 11.10 8.47
C THR A 546 -29.69 9.61 8.58
N TYR A 547 -28.43 9.18 8.64
CA TYR A 547 -28.00 7.79 8.62
C TYR A 547 -26.94 7.55 9.69
N VAL A 548 -26.79 6.28 10.07
CA VAL A 548 -25.62 5.77 10.80
C VAL A 548 -24.99 4.72 9.91
N ILE A 549 -23.73 4.95 9.52
CA ILE A 549 -22.97 3.94 8.78
C ILE A 549 -22.83 2.73 9.69
N ASP A 550 -23.10 1.52 9.18
CA ASP A 550 -22.99 0.31 10.00
C ASP A 550 -21.59 0.20 10.61
N SER A 551 -21.53 -0.23 11.88
CA SER A 551 -20.30 -0.27 12.67
C SER A 551 -19.27 -1.27 12.13
N ASN A 552 -19.70 -2.26 11.34
CA ASN A 552 -18.84 -3.32 10.82
C ASN A 552 -18.97 -3.50 9.30
N GLU A 553 -20.13 -3.16 8.72
CA GLU A 553 -20.44 -3.43 7.32
C GLU A 553 -20.42 -2.15 6.46
N THR A 554 -19.48 -2.07 5.53
CA THR A 554 -19.28 -0.85 4.73
C THR A 554 -20.31 -0.63 3.64
N ALA A 555 -20.93 -1.69 3.11
CA ALA A 555 -21.80 -1.57 1.95
C ALA A 555 -23.13 -0.87 2.31
N PHE A 556 -23.55 0.09 1.48
CA PHE A 556 -24.75 0.90 1.73
C PHE A 556 -26.01 0.09 2.03
N ARG A 557 -26.14 -1.12 1.48
CA ARG A 557 -27.30 -1.99 1.72
C ARG A 557 -27.58 -2.26 3.21
N TYR A 558 -26.55 -2.28 4.05
CA TYR A 558 -26.68 -2.56 5.48
C TYR A 558 -27.18 -1.36 6.28
N TRP A 559 -27.05 -0.15 5.72
CA TRP A 559 -27.42 1.11 6.35
C TRP A 559 -28.21 2.03 5.38
N SER A 560 -28.93 1.45 4.43
CA SER A 560 -29.60 2.17 3.32
C SER A 560 -30.90 2.89 3.71
N PHE A 561 -31.40 2.63 4.92
CA PHE A 561 -32.61 3.24 5.43
C PHE A 561 -32.26 4.45 6.32
N PRO A 562 -32.86 5.62 6.05
CA PRO A 562 -32.68 6.76 6.93
C PRO A 562 -33.31 6.49 8.29
N ILE A 563 -32.78 7.14 9.32
CA ILE A 563 -33.29 7.05 10.68
C ILE A 563 -34.53 7.93 10.80
N GLU A 564 -35.66 7.33 11.22
CA GLU A 564 -36.96 8.01 11.38
C GLU A 564 -37.29 8.35 12.85
N SER A 565 -36.28 8.68 13.67
CA SER A 565 -36.50 9.14 15.05
C SER A 565 -36.86 10.64 15.11
N GLU A 566 -37.52 11.07 16.20
CA GLU A 566 -37.79 12.51 16.40
C GLU A 566 -36.48 13.32 16.42
N GLU A 567 -35.41 12.75 16.97
CA GLU A 567 -34.07 13.34 16.99
C GLU A 567 -33.39 13.37 15.61
N ALA A 568 -33.58 12.36 14.75
CA ALA A 568 -33.04 12.41 13.40
C ALA A 568 -33.77 13.48 12.56
N MET A 569 -35.09 13.55 12.71
CA MET A 569 -35.96 14.49 12.00
C MET A 569 -35.86 15.95 12.48
N SER A 570 -35.30 16.20 13.66
CA SER A 570 -35.07 17.58 14.14
C SER A 570 -33.87 18.27 13.46
N THR A 571 -33.05 17.53 12.71
CA THR A 571 -31.99 18.12 11.87
C THR A 571 -32.62 18.71 10.62
N VAL A 572 -32.72 20.05 10.54
CA VAL A 572 -33.25 20.73 9.35
C VAL A 572 -32.16 20.70 8.28
N ALA A 573 -32.28 19.78 7.33
CA ALA A 573 -31.34 19.61 6.22
C ALA A 573 -32.04 19.75 4.86
N ASP A 574 -31.29 20.22 3.87
CA ASP A 574 -31.72 20.42 2.49
C ASP A 574 -30.56 20.14 1.54
N PHE A 575 -30.84 20.03 0.25
CA PHE A 575 -29.81 19.90 -0.78
C PHE A 575 -30.16 20.75 -2.01
N ASP A 576 -29.14 21.28 -2.68
CA ASP A 576 -29.28 22.00 -3.94
C ASP A 576 -28.45 21.30 -5.00
N THR A 577 -28.95 21.25 -6.22
CA THR A 577 -28.20 20.70 -7.35
C THR A 577 -28.54 21.46 -8.63
N ASP A 578 -27.52 21.67 -9.46
CA ASP A 578 -27.67 22.02 -10.86
C ASP A 578 -26.89 21.01 -11.73
N ASP A 579 -26.79 21.27 -13.03
CA ASP A 579 -26.11 20.37 -13.99
C ASP A 579 -24.59 20.25 -13.74
N CYS A 580 -24.02 21.08 -12.84
CA CYS A 580 -22.59 21.24 -12.62
C CYS A 580 -22.17 21.18 -11.14
N SER A 581 -23.10 21.15 -10.19
CA SER A 581 -22.74 21.28 -8.78
C SER A 581 -23.81 20.72 -7.89
N THR A 582 -23.35 20.24 -6.73
CA THR A 582 -24.20 19.68 -5.69
C THR A 582 -23.86 20.34 -4.36
N ALA A 583 -24.86 20.60 -3.53
CA ALA A 583 -24.69 21.06 -2.17
C ALA A 583 -25.62 20.33 -1.21
N ILE A 584 -25.15 20.10 0.01
CA ILE A 584 -26.03 19.83 1.16
C ILE A 584 -25.93 21.01 2.12
N SER A 585 -27.06 21.41 2.69
CA SER A 585 -27.16 22.46 3.70
C SER A 585 -27.90 21.93 4.93
N PHE A 586 -27.52 22.38 6.12
CA PHE A 586 -28.29 22.09 7.33
C PHE A 586 -28.21 23.22 8.36
N GLU A 587 -29.20 23.29 9.24
CA GLU A 587 -29.19 24.15 10.43
C GLU A 587 -29.63 23.36 11.66
N SER A 588 -28.68 22.94 12.50
CA SER A 588 -28.95 22.09 13.66
C SER A 588 -27.87 22.20 14.73
N ASN A 589 -28.18 21.83 15.98
CA ASN A 589 -27.19 21.65 17.05
C ASN A 589 -26.70 20.20 17.17
N HIS A 590 -27.20 19.28 16.34
CA HIS A 590 -26.80 17.87 16.33
C HIS A 590 -26.99 17.22 14.94
N ILE A 591 -26.44 16.01 14.76
CA ILE A 591 -26.82 15.06 13.71
C ILE A 591 -27.25 13.77 14.42
N ASN A 592 -28.51 13.36 14.26
CA ASN A 592 -29.10 12.19 14.95
C ASN A 592 -28.79 12.14 16.47
N GLY A 593 -28.97 13.27 17.15
CA GLY A 593 -28.76 13.39 18.60
C GLY A 593 -27.30 13.52 19.04
N GLN A 594 -26.30 13.34 18.17
CA GLN A 594 -24.91 13.71 18.47
C GLN A 594 -24.74 15.22 18.33
N GLU A 595 -24.62 15.90 19.47
CA GLU A 595 -24.49 17.36 19.54
C GLU A 595 -23.13 17.85 19.02
N PHE A 596 -23.12 18.99 18.34
CA PHE A 596 -21.88 19.65 17.93
C PHE A 596 -21.15 20.26 19.14
N ASN A 597 -19.84 20.07 19.21
CA ASN A 597 -18.96 20.72 20.16
C ASN A 597 -18.61 22.16 19.71
N VAL A 598 -19.61 23.05 19.72
CA VAL A 598 -19.48 24.44 19.23
C VAL A 598 -18.40 25.26 19.94
N ASN A 599 -18.00 24.90 21.16
CA ASN A 599 -16.95 25.60 21.91
C ASN A 599 -15.61 24.87 21.90
N GLY A 600 -15.48 23.81 21.10
CA GLY A 600 -14.26 23.07 20.90
C GLY A 600 -14.20 22.58 19.47
N THR A 601 -13.72 21.35 19.29
CA THR A 601 -13.56 20.74 17.98
C THR A 601 -14.45 19.51 17.82
N ASP A 602 -14.93 19.29 16.61
CA ASP A 602 -15.57 18.05 16.19
C ASP A 602 -14.74 17.35 15.11
N GLU A 603 -14.74 16.03 15.12
CA GLU A 603 -14.19 15.22 14.03
C GLU A 603 -15.30 14.85 13.04
N MET A 604 -15.11 15.29 11.81
CA MET A 604 -16.08 15.22 10.74
C MET A 604 -15.55 14.39 9.58
N ILE A 605 -16.49 13.84 8.82
CA ILE A 605 -16.25 13.18 7.54
C ILE A 605 -17.13 13.80 6.45
N TRP A 606 -16.64 13.79 5.22
CA TRP A 606 -17.46 14.00 4.04
C TRP A 606 -17.09 13.00 2.95
N ALA A 607 -18.04 12.71 2.06
CA ALA A 607 -17.80 11.93 0.85
C ALA A 607 -18.83 12.26 -0.24
N ALA A 608 -18.48 11.98 -1.50
CA ALA A 608 -19.36 12.16 -2.64
C ALA A 608 -19.12 11.09 -3.72
N ASN A 609 -20.14 10.88 -4.56
CA ASN A 609 -20.06 10.11 -5.79
C ASN A 609 -20.65 10.91 -6.94
N SER A 610 -19.90 11.01 -8.03
CA SER A 610 -20.30 11.64 -9.29
C SER A 610 -20.25 10.68 -10.49
N ALA A 611 -19.92 9.41 -10.25
CA ALA A 611 -19.74 8.42 -11.31
C ALA A 611 -21.03 7.70 -11.69
N ASP A 612 -21.81 7.26 -10.70
CA ASP A 612 -22.99 6.42 -10.90
C ASP A 612 -24.08 6.63 -9.83
N TYR A 613 -25.28 6.10 -10.08
CA TYR A 613 -26.40 6.15 -9.14
C TYR A 613 -26.33 5.08 -8.04
N PHE A 614 -25.15 4.48 -7.80
CA PHE A 614 -24.95 3.47 -6.75
C PHE A 614 -24.27 4.11 -5.55
N VAL A 615 -24.89 4.00 -4.38
CA VAL A 615 -24.38 4.60 -3.13
C VAL A 615 -23.26 3.76 -2.48
N GLY A 616 -22.69 2.81 -3.22
CA GLY A 616 -21.71 1.84 -2.71
C GLY A 616 -20.25 2.23 -2.89
N TYR A 617 -19.97 3.31 -3.62
CA TYR A 617 -18.61 3.74 -3.90
C TYR A 617 -18.50 5.26 -3.86
N HIS A 618 -17.36 5.73 -3.38
CA HIS A 618 -16.91 7.11 -3.48
C HIS A 618 -15.45 7.07 -3.92
N GLY A 619 -15.09 7.92 -4.89
CA GLY A 619 -13.72 8.01 -5.38
C GLY A 619 -12.72 8.34 -4.25
N PRO A 620 -11.43 8.01 -4.40
CA PRO A 620 -10.43 8.30 -3.37
C PRO A 620 -10.24 9.80 -3.10
N PHE A 621 -10.66 10.66 -4.04
CA PHE A 621 -10.53 12.12 -3.96
C PHE A 621 -11.80 12.86 -3.56
N SER A 622 -12.93 12.16 -3.52
CA SER A 622 -14.23 12.72 -3.15
C SER A 622 -14.60 12.30 -1.73
N ARG A 623 -13.66 12.43 -0.79
CA ARG A 623 -13.85 12.11 0.63
C ARG A 623 -12.77 12.70 1.51
N MET A 624 -13.07 13.03 2.77
CA MET A 624 -12.04 13.40 3.76
C MET A 624 -12.55 13.18 5.19
N ARG A 625 -11.66 12.83 6.12
CA ARG A 625 -11.85 13.02 7.57
C ARG A 625 -11.07 14.26 8.01
N PHE A 626 -11.66 15.10 8.85
CA PHE A 626 -11.07 16.36 9.28
C PHE A 626 -11.62 16.80 10.63
N THR A 627 -10.88 17.64 11.32
CA THR A 627 -11.31 18.30 12.56
C THR A 627 -11.75 19.72 12.23
N VAL A 628 -12.84 20.19 12.83
CA VAL A 628 -13.34 21.56 12.68
C VAL A 628 -13.53 22.22 14.03
N ASP A 629 -13.02 23.44 14.18
CA ASP A 629 -13.43 24.37 15.24
C ASP A 629 -14.47 25.34 14.66
N TRP A 630 -15.71 25.15 15.09
CA TRP A 630 -16.84 25.87 14.52
C TRP A 630 -16.80 27.38 14.75
N ARG A 631 -16.11 27.87 15.79
CA ARG A 631 -16.05 29.30 16.14
C ARG A 631 -14.84 30.00 15.56
N SER A 632 -13.68 29.33 15.52
CA SER A 632 -12.49 29.95 14.95
C SER A 632 -12.51 29.95 13.42
N GLY A 633 -13.20 28.97 12.82
CA GLY A 633 -13.14 28.75 11.37
C GLY A 633 -12.06 27.76 10.95
N ASP A 634 -11.30 27.21 11.92
CA ASP A 634 -10.16 26.35 11.61
C ASP A 634 -10.63 24.95 11.22
N VAL A 635 -10.07 24.46 10.12
CA VAL A 635 -10.24 23.09 9.65
C VAL A 635 -8.89 22.45 9.45
N THR A 636 -8.69 21.29 10.07
CA THR A 636 -7.44 20.53 9.98
C THR A 636 -7.76 19.16 9.38
N PRO A 637 -7.20 18.80 8.22
CA PRO A 637 -7.32 17.44 7.70
C PRO A 637 -6.84 16.44 8.75
N TYR A 638 -7.55 15.32 8.90
CA TYR A 638 -7.19 14.30 9.86
C TYR A 638 -5.85 13.67 9.48
N ALA A 639 -4.85 13.90 10.33
CA ALA A 639 -3.64 13.09 10.39
C ALA A 639 -3.91 11.98 11.41
N ALA A 640 -3.71 10.72 11.03
CA ALA A 640 -3.76 9.64 12.00
C ALA A 640 -2.73 9.96 13.10
N PRO A 641 -3.09 9.88 14.40
CA PRO A 641 -2.18 10.20 15.47
C PRO A 641 -0.89 9.39 15.31
N GLU A 642 0.24 10.08 15.37
CA GLU A 642 1.53 9.42 15.62
C GLU A 642 1.39 8.75 16.99
N GLU A 643 1.52 7.43 17.07
CA GLU A 643 1.40 6.73 18.35
C GLU A 643 2.48 7.26 19.30
N GLU A 644 2.06 8.02 20.32
CA GLU A 644 2.93 8.47 21.39
C GLU A 644 3.50 7.25 22.11
N GLY A 645 4.80 7.00 21.92
CA GLY A 645 5.54 6.06 22.74
C GLY A 645 5.47 6.47 24.20
N ASN A 646 5.01 5.57 25.06
CA ASN A 646 5.08 5.71 26.51
C ASN A 646 6.56 5.78 26.95
N ASP A 647 7.10 6.99 27.03
CA ASP A 647 8.38 7.25 27.69
C ASP A 647 8.14 7.48 29.18
N GLU A 648 8.12 6.40 29.97
CA GLU A 648 8.35 6.48 31.41
C GLU A 648 9.85 6.56 31.71
N GLU A 649 10.23 7.65 32.39
CA GLU A 649 11.44 7.88 33.20
C GLU A 649 12.84 7.77 32.52
N SER A 650 13.50 8.93 32.35
CA SER A 650 14.63 9.29 33.25
C SER A 650 15.23 10.69 33.01
N HIS A 651 15.15 11.48 34.08
CA HIS A 651 16.21 12.32 34.66
C HIS A 651 16.84 13.48 33.85
N SER A 652 16.46 14.67 34.31
CA SER A 652 17.28 15.88 34.55
C SER A 652 18.65 15.98 33.85
N ASP A 653 18.81 17.01 33.02
CA ASP A 653 19.78 18.04 33.37
C ASP A 653 19.41 19.42 32.82
N ASP A 654 19.58 20.38 33.72
CA ASP A 654 19.42 21.82 33.60
C ASP A 654 20.52 22.40 32.69
N SER A 655 20.15 23.08 31.60
CA SER A 655 20.91 24.25 31.17
C SER A 655 20.07 25.21 30.35
N THR A 656 19.97 26.42 30.90
CA THR A 656 19.38 27.62 30.32
C THR A 656 20.35 28.26 29.32
N SER A 657 19.86 28.66 28.14
CA SER A 657 20.34 29.87 27.43
C SER A 657 19.37 30.25 26.29
N THR A 658 18.51 31.23 26.55
CA THR A 658 18.47 32.57 25.93
C THR A 658 18.27 32.64 24.41
N GLU A 659 17.09 33.14 24.07
CA GLU A 659 16.72 33.77 22.80
C GLU A 659 17.78 34.72 22.26
N SER A 660 17.97 34.69 20.94
CA SER A 660 18.06 35.91 20.14
C SER A 660 17.74 35.59 18.68
N GLY A 661 16.60 36.10 18.23
CA GLY A 661 16.24 36.13 16.82
C GLY A 661 17.12 37.10 16.04
N VAL A 662 17.46 36.71 14.81
CA VAL A 662 17.90 37.63 13.76
C VAL A 662 17.33 37.12 12.43
N THR A 663 16.43 37.92 11.86
CA THR A 663 16.01 37.89 10.46
C THR A 663 17.07 38.59 9.60
N VAL A 664 17.48 38.02 8.46
CA VAL A 664 17.92 38.79 7.28
C VAL A 664 17.65 38.02 5.98
N ASP A 665 17.07 38.75 5.04
CA ASP A 665 16.78 38.48 3.64
C ASP A 665 17.97 38.12 2.73
N VAL A 666 17.63 37.28 1.74
CA VAL A 666 17.93 37.31 0.29
C VAL A 666 18.85 38.44 -0.21
N ASN A 667 20.01 38.09 -0.82
CA ASN A 667 20.29 38.27 -2.26
C ASN A 667 21.77 38.02 -2.65
N GLU A 668 21.90 37.23 -3.72
CA GLU A 668 22.71 37.52 -4.92
C GLU A 668 24.25 37.34 -4.93
N ILE A 669 24.66 36.78 -6.09
CA ILE A 669 25.93 36.94 -6.83
C ILE A 669 26.91 35.76 -6.82
N ALA A 670 26.87 35.14 -8.01
CA ALA A 670 27.81 34.28 -8.70
C ALA A 670 29.31 34.62 -8.65
N SER A 671 30.08 33.66 -9.18
CA SER A 671 31.49 33.69 -9.60
C SER A 671 32.51 33.49 -8.47
N GLY A 672 33.51 32.63 -8.58
CA GLY A 672 33.99 31.77 -9.66
C GLY A 672 35.40 31.29 -9.30
N LEU A 673 35.83 30.19 -9.92
CA LEU A 673 37.22 29.87 -10.31
C LEU A 673 38.34 30.08 -9.26
N THR A 674 38.98 29.00 -8.81
CA THR A 674 40.22 28.46 -9.42
C THR A 674 40.88 27.40 -8.55
N ASP A 675 41.44 26.40 -9.24
CA ASP A 675 42.44 25.41 -8.83
C ASP A 675 43.52 25.92 -7.85
N THR A 676 44.03 25.01 -7.00
CA THR A 676 45.43 24.58 -7.07
C THR A 676 45.73 23.33 -6.23
N ASN A 677 46.25 22.31 -6.94
CA ASN A 677 47.28 21.31 -6.60
C ASN A 677 48.01 21.32 -5.23
N GLY A 678 48.32 20.10 -4.78
CA GLY A 678 49.44 19.75 -3.89
C GLY A 678 49.13 18.44 -3.15
N ASP A 679 49.35 17.25 -3.71
CA ASP A 679 50.61 16.55 -4.01
C ASP A 679 51.39 16.06 -2.76
N ALA A 680 51.86 14.80 -2.88
CA ALA A 680 52.86 14.08 -2.07
C ALA A 680 52.47 13.55 -0.68
N SER A 681 52.35 12.22 -0.54
CA SER A 681 53.38 11.30 0.02
C SER A 681 53.26 11.18 1.56
N ASP A 682 53.54 10.10 2.26
CA ASP A 682 54.29 8.88 1.99
C ASP A 682 53.93 7.87 3.09
N SER A 683 54.24 6.59 2.84
CA SER A 683 54.47 5.45 3.74
C SER A 683 54.32 5.60 5.26
N VAL A 684 53.80 4.56 5.93
CA VAL A 684 54.61 3.66 6.80
C VAL A 684 53.77 2.44 7.22
N GLU A 685 54.42 1.30 7.06
CA GLU A 685 54.07 -0.08 7.40
C GLU A 685 54.63 -0.44 8.80
N THR A 686 53.85 -1.13 9.65
CA THR A 686 54.28 -2.06 10.74
C THR A 686 53.01 -2.76 11.29
N THR A 687 52.70 -4.03 11.03
CA THR A 687 53.21 -5.31 11.60
C THR A 687 52.97 -5.54 13.10
N GLU A 688 52.23 -6.62 13.38
CA GLU A 688 52.33 -7.57 14.53
C GLU A 688 51.86 -7.02 15.90
N GLU A 689 51.25 -7.76 16.83
CA GLU A 689 51.30 -9.19 17.15
C GLU A 689 50.18 -9.55 18.16
N GLU A 690 49.98 -10.86 18.34
CA GLU A 690 48.98 -11.59 19.14
C GLU A 690 49.00 -11.38 20.67
N SER A 691 47.84 -11.60 21.31
CA SER A 691 47.64 -12.39 22.56
C SER A 691 46.14 -12.33 22.91
N GLY A 692 45.40 -13.35 23.34
CA GLY A 692 45.75 -14.64 23.93
C GLY A 692 45.32 -14.69 25.41
N ALA A 693 44.08 -15.13 25.71
CA ALA A 693 43.60 -15.71 27.00
C ALA A 693 42.06 -15.88 26.93
N THR A 694 41.46 -17.07 26.80
CA THR A 694 41.18 -18.17 27.76
C THR A 694 40.23 -17.86 28.92
N ASP A 695 39.07 -18.52 28.83
CA ASP A 695 38.24 -19.21 29.85
C ASP A 695 37.69 -18.47 31.09
N SER A 696 36.35 -18.48 31.20
CA SER A 696 35.68 -19.08 32.36
C SER A 696 34.20 -19.41 32.09
N GLU A 697 33.84 -20.68 32.24
CA GLU A 697 32.48 -21.21 32.44
C GLU A 697 31.88 -20.71 33.76
N VAL A 698 30.56 -20.40 33.83
CA VAL A 698 29.71 -20.66 35.01
C VAL A 698 28.22 -20.81 34.62
N SER A 699 27.75 -22.06 34.71
CA SER A 699 26.47 -22.64 35.16
C SER A 699 25.08 -22.14 34.73
N GLU A 700 24.29 -23.14 34.30
CA GLU A 700 22.83 -23.24 34.22
C GLU A 700 22.06 -22.89 35.50
N SER A 701 20.83 -22.38 35.31
CA SER A 701 19.67 -22.86 36.09
C SER A 701 18.39 -22.73 35.27
N VAL A 702 17.76 -23.89 35.05
CA VAL A 702 16.43 -24.11 34.45
C VAL A 702 15.35 -23.85 35.50
N GLU A 703 14.30 -23.10 35.14
CA GLU A 703 13.02 -23.18 35.84
C GLU A 703 11.85 -23.12 34.84
N THR A 704 11.15 -24.24 34.71
CA THR A 704 9.94 -24.46 33.91
C THR A 704 8.70 -24.09 34.73
N LYS A 705 7.74 -23.33 34.15
CA LYS A 705 6.32 -23.39 34.57
C LYS A 705 5.33 -23.23 33.42
N GLU A 706 4.73 -24.38 33.12
CA GLU A 706 3.32 -24.67 32.79
C GLU A 706 2.41 -23.59 32.16
N ALA A 707 1.99 -23.90 30.93
CA ALA A 707 0.82 -23.39 30.24
C ALA A 707 -0.50 -23.90 30.88
N LYS A 708 -1.52 -23.04 30.89
CA LYS A 708 -2.93 -23.44 31.02
C LYS A 708 -3.80 -22.75 29.98
N SER A 709 -4.45 -23.61 29.20
CA SER A 709 -5.53 -23.34 28.26
C SER A 709 -6.81 -22.84 28.94
N GLY A 710 -7.60 -22.04 28.22
CA GLY A 710 -9.02 -21.90 28.52
C GLY A 710 -9.73 -20.81 27.71
N SER A 711 -10.36 -21.20 26.61
CA SER A 711 -11.39 -20.43 25.90
C SER A 711 -12.61 -20.14 26.78
N SER A 712 -13.28 -19.00 26.58
CA SER A 712 -14.73 -18.91 26.27
C SER A 712 -15.27 -17.50 26.52
N CYS A 713 -15.94 -16.95 25.52
CA CYS A 713 -16.90 -15.86 25.64
C CYS A 713 -18.12 -16.28 26.49
N TYR A 714 -18.76 -15.33 27.20
CA TYR A 714 -20.21 -15.02 27.14
C TYR A 714 -20.60 -13.90 28.13
N ASN A 715 -21.36 -12.93 27.62
CA ASN A 715 -22.08 -11.87 28.33
C ASN A 715 -23.16 -12.39 29.29
N ASN A 716 -23.47 -11.66 30.37
CA ASN A 716 -24.73 -10.88 30.49
C ASN A 716 -25.06 -10.29 31.90
N TYR A 717 -25.59 -9.06 31.85
CA TYR A 717 -26.56 -8.33 32.69
C TYR A 717 -26.37 -8.07 34.21
N ALA A 718 -26.18 -6.77 34.49
CA ALA A 718 -27.01 -5.85 35.31
C ALA A 718 -27.47 -6.21 36.75
N VAL A 719 -27.25 -5.29 37.69
CA VAL A 719 -28.28 -4.39 38.30
C VAL A 719 -27.73 -3.70 39.57
N ALA A 720 -27.65 -2.38 39.49
CA ALA A 720 -28.01 -1.30 40.43
C ALA A 720 -27.74 -1.36 41.96
N LEU A 721 -27.05 -0.29 42.38
CA LEU A 721 -27.32 0.67 43.48
C LEU A 721 -27.48 0.21 44.94
N VAL A 722 -26.72 0.88 45.83
CA VAL A 722 -27.17 1.85 46.87
C VAL A 722 -25.91 2.34 47.62
N LEU A 723 -25.46 3.57 47.36
CA LEU A 723 -25.55 4.76 48.24
C LEU A 723 -24.96 4.60 49.65
N SER A 724 -23.79 5.22 49.91
CA SER A 724 -23.70 6.55 50.56
C SER A 724 -22.47 6.77 51.47
N VAL A 725 -21.66 7.77 51.06
CA VAL A 725 -21.19 8.97 51.80
C VAL A 725 -20.46 8.79 53.16
N VAL A 726 -19.24 9.37 53.27
CA VAL A 726 -18.87 10.53 54.13
C VAL A 726 -17.35 10.60 54.44
N VAL A 727 -16.69 11.59 53.81
CA VAL A 727 -15.83 12.68 54.35
C VAL A 727 -14.59 12.39 55.24
N ALA A 728 -13.47 13.02 54.83
CA ALA A 728 -12.50 13.86 55.59
C ALA A 728 -11.04 13.50 55.22
N SER A 729 -10.29 14.26 54.40
CA SER A 729 -9.74 15.62 54.55
C SER A 729 -8.46 15.73 55.42
N PHE A 730 -7.42 16.33 54.80
CA PHE A 730 -6.18 16.94 55.34
C PHE A 730 -5.16 16.01 56.03
N GLY A 731 -3.85 16.21 55.91
CA GLY A 731 -3.06 17.30 55.35
C GLY A 731 -1.58 17.15 55.74
N ILE A 732 -0.77 17.79 54.91
CA ILE A 732 0.67 18.11 54.94
C ILE A 732 1.28 18.39 56.32
N VAL A 733 2.49 17.84 56.56
CA VAL A 733 3.66 18.42 57.28
C VAL A 733 4.87 17.69 56.64
N MET A 734 5.89 18.29 56.02
CA MET A 734 6.58 19.56 56.17
C MET A 734 7.25 19.93 54.84
#